data_AF-A0A3M0YZ96-F1
#
_entry.id   AF-A0A3M0YZ96-F1
#
_cell.length_a   1.000
_cell.length_b   1.000
_cell.length_c   1.000
_cell.angle_alpha   90.00
_cell.angle_beta   90.00
_cell.angle_gamma   90.00
#
_symmetry.space_group_name_H-M   'P 1'
#
loop_
_entity.id
_entity.type
_entity.pdbx_description
1 polymer ?
#
loop_
_entity_poly.entity_id
_entity_poly.type
_entity_poly.pdbx_seq_one_letter_code
_entity_poly.pdbx_strand_id
1 'polypeptide(L)'
;MKLFVKVRKKSLISFVVFFLLLLFILILLLVLYYLWYVGNVPYIKWSYPRTETVWSSYKDPIIISFSHPVKKSTLTPRIKPEIKGVWVWDSWFGIDGLTKTGRFYPSQSLTSDQRFVVYISGVSRKGFNESHELGIVFNAPKVPKIIDTLPRPGAIQTSENLNIKLKLDKSLEDNQTIVLRSQILKTDNSYSIKVLNNLVYVNINEKLEPGLNYNIEVWVKEGDYLSEESSSSSNRLVKIGQINYQTKEVDGLIGVTPNGDSVKVNERIRLRFTRDVDPKSFEQKLVISPNFDYKVKWITSKQVEILRSVNLEKDTVYSIHLKNGLLYSDGTSTKSDLIHTFKTIGKVQVVDVFPLNQSANQPVKLKIKIKFDQEVDKSSAENSFFIFPKVAGKFVWYEDNTLEFIPEKQLEYRMNYTFGVKPGVISVHGLDSEKEFSYSFRTRDNLVVLNVPTCSPSSPAYCQPQYPVSFSCNVYALKMVLAWKGYNLSPRSIISEMGYDDEYDGVWKGNPNKVYVGNADGSWGYGVYWDPSKRILDSRGIRSEIVKNWSISGLAKKIEEGFPVVIWRYNGTSKVGKYTWVAKDGETVKAISGQHGGVVTGFRGSSENPTHILLNDPWFGTIWLDAITFDYYWSFLDRVGLVVY
;
A
#
# COMPACT_ATOMS: atom_id res chain seq x y z
N MET A 1 67.48 56.45 30.61
CA MET A 1 65.99 56.48 30.58
C MET A 1 65.34 56.86 29.23
N LYS A 2 66.05 57.42 28.23
CA LYS A 2 65.45 57.82 26.93
C LYS A 2 65.35 56.72 25.85
N LEU A 3 66.15 55.65 25.91
CA LEU A 3 66.09 54.55 24.92
C LEU A 3 64.94 53.55 25.14
N PHE A 4 64.56 53.28 26.40
CA PHE A 4 63.49 52.33 26.74
C PHE A 4 62.07 52.81 26.35
N VAL A 5 61.86 54.13 26.22
CA VAL A 5 60.57 54.73 25.83
C VAL A 5 60.36 54.65 24.30
N LYS A 6 61.43 54.64 23.50
CA LYS A 6 61.36 54.68 22.03
C LYS A 6 61.04 53.30 21.42
N VAL A 7 61.48 52.22 22.05
CA VAL A 7 61.19 50.83 21.64
C VAL A 7 59.74 50.43 21.96
N ARG A 8 59.22 50.82 23.14
CA ARG A 8 57.80 50.64 23.50
C ARG A 8 56.84 51.39 22.57
N LYS A 9 57.18 52.60 22.11
CA LYS A 9 56.34 53.35 21.15
C LYS A 9 56.26 52.68 19.77
N LYS A 10 57.36 52.14 19.24
CA LYS A 10 57.34 51.41 17.95
C LYS A 10 56.54 50.11 18.02
N SER A 11 56.66 49.33 19.10
CA SER A 11 55.84 48.11 19.26
C SER A 11 54.35 48.42 19.46
N LEU A 12 54.03 49.52 20.15
CA LEU A 12 52.65 50.00 20.31
C LEU A 12 52.06 50.47 18.97
N ILE A 13 52.81 51.22 18.16
CA ILE A 13 52.36 51.65 16.82
C ILE A 13 52.15 50.44 15.90
N SER A 14 53.08 49.48 15.90
CA SER A 14 52.93 48.24 15.12
C SER A 14 51.73 47.41 15.57
N PHE A 15 51.44 47.36 16.87
CA PHE A 15 50.27 46.68 17.43
C PHE A 15 48.95 47.38 17.05
N VAL A 16 48.92 48.71 17.10
CA VAL A 16 47.76 49.52 16.67
C VAL A 16 47.51 49.38 15.17
N VAL A 17 48.55 49.43 14.34
CA VAL A 17 48.43 49.22 12.89
C VAL A 17 47.92 47.81 12.57
N PHE A 18 48.44 46.78 13.26
CA PHE A 18 47.95 45.41 13.12
C PHE A 18 46.48 45.26 13.51
N PHE A 19 46.06 45.88 14.62
CA PHE A 19 44.66 45.86 15.06
C PHE A 19 43.74 46.62 14.09
N LEU A 20 44.16 47.77 13.58
CA LEU A 20 43.41 48.53 12.57
C LEU A 20 43.28 47.75 11.26
N LEU A 21 44.32 47.01 10.86
CA LEU A 21 44.29 46.17 9.67
C LEU A 21 43.35 44.96 9.86
N LEU A 22 43.36 44.33 11.03
CA LEU A 22 42.38 43.29 11.39
C LEU A 22 40.95 43.84 11.38
N LEU A 23 40.73 45.03 11.94
CA LEU A 23 39.43 45.69 11.94
C LEU A 23 38.97 46.03 10.52
N PHE A 24 39.88 46.52 9.66
CA PHE A 24 39.60 46.81 8.26
C PHE A 24 39.22 45.55 7.48
N ILE A 25 39.97 44.44 7.66
CA ILE A 25 39.64 43.16 7.04
C ILE A 25 38.27 42.66 7.52
N LEU A 26 37.97 42.78 8.82
CA LEU A 26 36.66 42.41 9.36
C LEU A 26 35.53 43.24 8.74
N ILE A 27 35.69 44.56 8.64
CA ILE A 27 34.71 45.45 8.01
C ILE A 27 34.54 45.09 6.53
N LEU A 28 35.63 44.85 5.80
CA LEU A 28 35.58 44.45 4.39
C LEU A 28 34.82 43.12 4.22
N LEU A 29 35.10 42.12 5.07
CA LEU A 29 34.38 40.85 5.07
C LEU A 29 32.89 41.04 5.39
N LEU A 30 32.55 41.93 6.33
CA LEU A 30 31.15 42.27 6.65
C LEU A 30 30.45 42.98 5.49
N VAL A 31 31.13 43.88 4.79
CA VAL A 31 30.60 44.58 3.61
C VAL A 31 30.40 43.59 2.45
N LEU A 32 31.39 42.73 2.16
CA LEU A 32 31.27 41.69 1.14
C LEU A 32 30.14 40.71 1.48
N TYR A 33 30.03 40.31 2.75
CA TYR A 33 28.94 39.47 3.23
C TYR A 33 27.58 40.16 3.07
N TYR A 34 27.49 41.45 3.39
CA TYR A 34 26.29 42.26 3.21
C TYR A 34 25.90 42.37 1.74
N LEU A 35 26.85 42.71 0.86
CA LEU A 35 26.62 42.77 -0.59
C LEU A 35 26.15 41.42 -1.15
N TRP A 36 26.76 40.32 -0.70
CA TRP A 36 26.32 38.97 -1.07
C TRP A 36 24.90 38.66 -0.55
N TYR A 37 24.61 39.01 0.71
CA TYR A 37 23.31 38.78 1.36
C TYR A 37 22.17 39.59 0.73
N VAL A 38 22.44 40.82 0.29
CA VAL A 38 21.46 41.70 -0.36
C VAL A 38 21.31 41.39 -1.85
N GLY A 39 22.39 41.01 -2.53
CA GLY A 39 22.40 40.77 -3.98
C GLY A 39 21.69 39.50 -4.45
N ASN A 40 21.43 38.52 -3.57
CA ASN A 40 20.88 37.22 -3.97
C ASN A 40 19.68 36.79 -3.13
N VAL A 41 18.64 36.29 -3.80
CA VAL A 41 17.47 35.71 -3.15
C VAL A 41 17.84 34.31 -2.58
N PRO A 42 17.43 33.95 -1.35
CA PRO A 42 17.74 32.65 -0.77
C PRO A 42 17.21 31.49 -1.62
N TYR A 43 18.06 30.54 -1.98
CA TYR A 43 17.68 29.27 -2.60
C TYR A 43 18.12 28.06 -1.76
N ILE A 44 17.62 26.85 -2.05
CA ILE A 44 18.09 25.61 -1.42
C ILE A 44 19.49 25.30 -1.97
N LYS A 45 20.52 25.49 -1.15
CA LYS A 45 21.91 25.21 -1.50
C LYS A 45 22.18 23.71 -1.52
N TRP A 46 21.54 22.98 -0.60
CA TRP A 46 21.72 21.54 -0.45
C TRP A 46 20.51 20.94 0.25
N SER A 47 20.20 19.69 -0.09
CA SER A 47 19.20 18.90 0.60
C SER A 47 19.61 17.44 0.75
N TYR A 48 19.02 16.79 1.73
CA TYR A 48 19.03 15.35 1.88
C TYR A 48 17.61 14.85 2.17
N PRO A 49 17.03 13.95 1.36
CA PRO A 49 17.54 13.48 0.08
C PRO A 49 17.83 14.62 -0.90
N ARG A 50 18.72 14.37 -1.86
CA ARG A 50 18.90 15.30 -2.99
C ARG A 50 17.63 15.28 -3.84
N THR A 51 17.28 16.41 -4.44
CA THR A 51 16.12 16.44 -5.34
C THR A 51 16.30 15.45 -6.50
N GLU A 52 15.21 14.79 -6.91
CA GLU A 52 15.14 13.72 -7.91
C GLU A 52 15.98 12.46 -7.58
N THR A 53 16.12 12.12 -6.30
CA THR A 53 16.83 10.89 -5.85
C THR A 53 15.94 9.98 -4.99
N VAL A 54 16.44 8.79 -4.67
CA VAL A 54 15.80 7.85 -3.73
C VAL A 54 16.35 8.09 -2.33
N TRP A 55 15.47 8.26 -1.36
CA TRP A 55 15.81 8.34 0.06
C TRP A 55 16.34 6.99 0.56
N SER A 56 17.40 6.99 1.38
CA SER A 56 17.97 5.76 1.93
C SER A 56 17.10 5.12 3.00
N SER A 57 16.63 5.92 3.97
CA SER A 57 15.76 5.47 5.05
C SER A 57 14.96 6.64 5.61
N TYR A 58 13.69 6.42 5.93
CA TYR A 58 12.86 7.41 6.61
C TYR A 58 13.25 7.63 8.09
N LYS A 59 14.17 6.82 8.63
CA LYS A 59 14.78 7.03 9.96
C LYS A 59 15.78 8.20 9.93
N ASP A 60 16.35 8.48 8.76
CA ASP A 60 17.18 9.66 8.57
C ASP A 60 16.28 10.88 8.38
N PRO A 61 16.60 12.07 8.91
CA PRO A 61 15.77 13.25 8.72
C PRO A 61 15.85 13.77 7.28
N ILE A 62 14.79 14.41 6.80
CA ILE A 62 14.88 15.25 5.60
C ILE A 62 15.57 16.55 6.00
N ILE A 63 16.66 16.92 5.34
CA ILE A 63 17.45 18.10 5.64
C ILE A 63 17.36 19.08 4.48
N ILE A 64 17.11 20.35 4.80
CA ILE A 64 17.11 21.45 3.83
C ILE A 64 18.08 22.51 4.33
N SER A 65 19.04 22.89 3.49
CA SER A 65 20.00 23.95 3.76
C SER A 65 19.85 25.08 2.75
N PHE A 66 19.57 26.28 3.24
CA PHE A 66 19.47 27.47 2.42
C PHE A 66 20.87 28.05 2.13
N SER A 67 20.99 28.73 1.01
CA SER A 67 22.18 29.53 0.67
C SER A 67 22.43 30.63 1.70
N HIS A 68 21.37 31.25 2.22
CA HIS A 68 21.38 32.40 3.14
C HIS A 68 20.58 32.11 4.42
N PRO A 69 20.83 32.83 5.53
CA PRO A 69 19.94 32.78 6.68
C PRO A 69 18.58 33.41 6.37
N VAL A 70 17.51 32.76 6.80
CA VAL A 70 16.11 33.14 6.55
C VAL A 70 15.33 33.28 7.86
N LYS A 71 14.26 34.08 7.86
CA LYS A 71 13.39 34.31 9.03
C LYS A 71 12.65 33.02 9.40
N LYS A 72 12.85 32.51 10.62
CA LYS A 72 12.13 31.29 11.08
C LYS A 72 10.62 31.50 11.13
N SER A 73 10.17 32.66 11.60
CA SER A 73 8.74 32.96 11.83
C SER A 73 7.88 33.01 10.57
N THR A 74 8.48 33.12 9.39
CA THR A 74 7.75 33.16 8.12
C THR A 74 7.73 31.80 7.41
N LEU A 75 8.56 30.85 7.82
CA LEU A 75 8.66 29.55 7.14
C LEU A 75 7.43 28.70 7.40
N THR A 76 6.85 28.20 6.31
CA THR A 76 5.71 27.27 6.34
C THR A 76 6.07 26.02 5.53
N PRO A 77 6.76 25.03 6.14
CA PRO A 77 7.10 23.80 5.45
C PRO A 77 5.88 22.88 5.33
N ARG A 78 5.73 22.22 4.19
CA ARG A 78 4.71 21.21 3.92
C ARG A 78 5.34 20.04 3.16
N ILE A 79 4.83 18.84 3.41
CA ILE A 79 5.26 17.61 2.71
C ILE A 79 4.04 16.98 2.06
N LYS A 80 4.16 16.58 0.79
CA LYS A 80 3.10 15.91 0.03
C LYS A 80 3.63 14.62 -0.62
N PRO A 81 2.96 13.46 -0.46
CA PRO A 81 1.84 13.23 0.46
C PRO A 81 2.24 13.50 1.91
N GLU A 82 1.24 13.75 2.76
CA GLU A 82 1.49 14.19 4.13
C GLU A 82 2.21 13.11 4.94
N ILE A 83 3.26 13.51 5.63
CA ILE A 83 4.03 12.66 6.54
C ILE A 83 3.91 13.24 7.93
N LYS A 84 3.52 12.43 8.91
CA LYS A 84 3.59 12.81 10.33
C LYS A 84 5.05 12.95 10.75
N GLY A 85 5.37 14.01 11.48
CA GLY A 85 6.73 14.26 11.96
C GLY A 85 6.91 15.67 12.49
N VAL A 86 8.15 16.02 12.84
CA VAL A 86 8.48 17.31 13.46
C VAL A 86 9.56 18.02 12.67
N TRP A 87 9.32 19.30 12.37
CA TRP A 87 10.34 20.21 11.84
C TRP A 87 11.15 20.85 12.96
N VAL A 88 12.47 20.80 12.84
CA VAL A 88 13.44 21.44 13.72
C VAL A 88 14.27 22.42 12.89
N TRP A 89 14.28 23.69 13.28
CA TRP A 89 15.00 24.76 12.60
C TRP A 89 16.18 25.26 13.44
N ASP A 90 17.41 25.00 12.97
CA ASP A 90 18.63 25.39 13.68
C ASP A 90 18.72 26.91 13.81
N SER A 91 19.17 27.41 14.96
CA SER A 91 19.50 28.83 15.12
C SER A 91 20.77 29.17 14.36
N TRP A 92 20.73 30.22 13.55
CA TRP A 92 21.89 30.69 12.79
C TRP A 92 22.81 31.50 13.72
N PHE A 93 23.96 30.93 14.08
CA PHE A 93 24.92 31.53 15.03
C PHE A 93 24.29 32.01 16.35
N GLY A 94 23.34 31.24 16.90
CA GLY A 94 22.63 31.60 18.14
C GLY A 94 21.57 32.69 17.99
N ILE A 95 21.30 33.18 16.77
CA ILE A 95 20.22 34.13 16.51
C ILE A 95 18.91 33.34 16.30
N ASP A 96 18.09 33.25 17.35
CA ASP A 96 16.90 32.39 17.34
C ASP A 96 15.86 32.72 16.27
N GLY A 97 15.77 33.97 15.82
CA GLY A 97 14.86 34.37 14.74
C GLY A 97 15.30 33.96 13.33
N LEU A 98 16.52 33.43 13.17
CA LEU A 98 17.09 33.08 11.86
C LEU A 98 17.55 31.63 11.80
N THR A 99 17.35 31.02 10.63
CA THR A 99 17.84 29.67 10.35
C THR A 99 18.49 29.59 8.98
N LYS A 100 19.44 28.66 8.84
CA LYS A 100 19.99 28.27 7.54
C LYS A 100 19.69 26.80 7.21
N THR A 101 19.23 26.03 8.19
CA THR A 101 19.05 24.59 8.06
C THR A 101 17.80 24.14 8.82
N GLY A 102 16.92 23.43 8.12
CA GLY A 102 15.78 22.72 8.70
C GLY A 102 15.95 21.22 8.59
N ARG A 103 15.48 20.49 9.61
CA ARG A 103 15.40 19.03 9.62
C ARG A 103 13.97 18.59 9.93
N PHE A 104 13.42 17.72 9.10
CA PHE A 104 12.17 17.04 9.37
C PHE A 104 12.44 15.61 9.81
N TYR A 105 11.92 15.24 10.97
CA TYR A 105 12.00 13.90 11.52
C TYR A 105 10.65 13.21 11.34
N PRO A 106 10.52 12.25 10.41
CA PRO A 106 9.30 11.47 10.27
C PRO A 106 9.01 10.68 11.55
N SER A 107 7.74 10.60 11.94
CA SER A 107 7.25 9.78 13.06
C SER A 107 6.45 8.57 12.59
N GLN A 108 6.44 8.29 11.29
CA GLN A 108 5.74 7.15 10.70
C GLN A 108 6.60 6.49 9.60
N SER A 109 6.35 5.20 9.37
CA SER A 109 6.86 4.48 8.20
C SER A 109 6.14 4.93 6.92
N LEU A 110 6.77 4.72 5.76
CA LEU A 110 6.29 5.23 4.47
C LEU A 110 6.05 4.10 3.46
N THR A 111 5.22 4.37 2.46
CA THR A 111 5.00 3.43 1.35
C THR A 111 6.25 3.39 0.47
N SER A 112 6.74 2.19 0.14
CA SER A 112 7.95 2.05 -0.67
C SER A 112 7.78 2.63 -2.08
N ASP A 113 8.85 3.22 -2.62
CA ASP A 113 8.91 3.79 -3.98
C ASP A 113 7.93 4.97 -4.25
N GLN A 114 7.33 5.53 -3.19
CA GLN A 114 6.42 6.67 -3.26
C GLN A 114 7.17 7.99 -3.48
N ARG A 115 6.67 8.86 -4.38
CA ARG A 115 7.25 10.20 -4.62
C ARG A 115 6.77 11.19 -3.55
N PHE A 116 7.71 11.92 -2.96
CA PHE A 116 7.49 12.96 -1.95
C PHE A 116 7.99 14.31 -2.44
N VAL A 117 7.20 15.33 -2.17
CA VAL A 117 7.51 16.74 -2.39
C VAL A 117 7.60 17.41 -1.05
N VAL A 118 8.70 18.09 -0.78
CA VAL A 118 8.81 19.02 0.34
C VAL A 118 8.75 20.43 -0.22
N TYR A 119 7.82 21.22 0.29
CA TYR A 119 7.63 22.61 -0.08
C TYR A 119 7.82 23.52 1.12
N ILE A 120 8.52 24.63 0.95
CA ILE A 120 8.70 25.63 1.99
C ILE A 120 8.26 26.98 1.43
N SER A 121 7.16 27.50 1.96
CA SER A 121 6.70 28.86 1.67
C SER A 121 7.22 29.86 2.70
N GLY A 122 7.19 31.15 2.32
CA GLY A 122 7.56 32.25 3.21
C GLY A 122 9.07 32.37 3.44
N VAL A 123 9.88 31.88 2.51
CA VAL A 123 11.34 32.01 2.55
C VAL A 123 11.69 33.48 2.36
N SER A 124 12.20 34.13 3.41
CA SER A 124 12.50 35.56 3.38
C SER A 124 13.75 35.93 4.18
N ARG A 125 14.43 36.99 3.74
CA ARG A 125 15.59 37.58 4.42
C ARG A 125 15.13 38.53 5.52
N LYS A 126 15.89 38.60 6.62
CA LYS A 126 15.71 39.66 7.65
C LYS A 126 15.90 41.04 7.02
N GLY A 127 14.97 41.97 7.27
CA GLY A 127 15.00 43.34 6.72
C GLY A 127 14.35 43.51 5.35
N PHE A 128 13.90 42.41 4.70
CA PHE A 128 13.21 42.45 3.42
C PHE A 128 11.76 41.97 3.56
N ASN A 129 10.87 42.52 2.74
CA ASN A 129 9.43 42.17 2.69
C ASN A 129 9.11 41.12 1.63
N GLU A 130 10.05 40.83 0.73
CA GLU A 130 9.91 39.79 -0.28
C GLU A 130 10.03 38.40 0.36
N SER A 131 9.07 37.54 0.04
CA SER A 131 9.10 36.12 0.38
C SER A 131 8.75 35.30 -0.84
N HIS A 132 9.44 34.19 -1.03
CA HIS A 132 9.18 33.24 -2.11
C HIS A 132 9.11 31.81 -1.57
N GLU A 133 8.95 30.86 -2.48
CA GLU A 133 8.68 29.47 -2.17
C GLU A 133 9.74 28.58 -2.83
N LEU A 134 10.12 27.49 -2.17
CA LEU A 134 11.16 26.55 -2.62
C LEU A 134 10.72 25.12 -2.33
N GLY A 135 11.24 24.15 -3.07
CA GLY A 135 10.96 22.76 -2.76
C GLY A 135 12.02 21.78 -3.27
N ILE A 136 11.91 20.55 -2.80
CA ILE A 136 12.67 19.39 -3.27
C ILE A 136 11.72 18.23 -3.49
N VAL A 137 12.11 17.32 -4.37
CA VAL A 137 11.32 16.12 -4.68
C VAL A 137 12.21 14.89 -4.57
N PHE A 138 11.72 13.78 -4.03
CA PHE A 138 12.48 12.53 -3.92
C PHE A 138 11.53 11.33 -3.85
N ASN A 139 12.06 10.11 -3.95
CA ASN A 139 11.27 8.87 -3.81
C ASN A 139 11.63 8.12 -2.52
N ALA A 140 10.67 7.42 -1.92
CA ALA A 140 10.89 6.55 -0.77
C ALA A 140 11.77 5.33 -1.12
N PRO A 141 12.38 4.67 -0.12
CA PRO A 141 13.12 3.42 -0.33
C PRO A 141 12.26 2.33 -0.99
N LYS A 142 12.87 1.40 -1.73
CA LYS A 142 12.18 0.21 -2.30
C LYS A 142 12.00 -0.90 -1.25
N VAL A 143 11.13 -1.88 -1.47
CA VAL A 143 11.05 -3.08 -0.60
C VAL A 143 12.38 -3.88 -0.60
N PRO A 144 12.72 -4.61 0.48
CA PRO A 144 13.91 -5.47 0.52
C PRO A 144 13.83 -6.64 -0.45
N LYS A 145 14.98 -7.23 -0.77
CA LYS A 145 15.14 -8.40 -1.62
C LYS A 145 15.77 -9.56 -0.84
N ILE A 146 15.40 -10.79 -1.17
CA ILE A 146 16.05 -11.99 -0.63
C ILE A 146 17.42 -12.15 -1.30
N ILE A 147 18.47 -12.28 -0.50
CA ILE A 147 19.85 -12.50 -0.97
C ILE A 147 20.40 -13.87 -0.59
N ASP A 148 19.83 -14.55 0.42
CA ASP A 148 20.21 -15.92 0.81
C ASP A 148 19.07 -16.63 1.55
N THR A 149 19.05 -17.96 1.50
CA THR A 149 18.07 -18.81 2.22
C THR A 149 18.73 -20.04 2.82
N LEU A 150 18.30 -20.41 4.02
CA LEU A 150 18.61 -21.68 4.69
C LEU A 150 17.31 -22.38 5.06
N PRO A 151 17.10 -23.66 4.71
CA PRO A 151 17.97 -24.46 3.85
C PRO A 151 18.16 -23.84 2.46
N ARG A 152 19.30 -24.15 1.82
CA ARG A 152 19.52 -23.78 0.41
C ARG A 152 18.51 -24.54 -0.46
N PRO A 153 18.11 -23.98 -1.62
CA PRO A 153 17.21 -24.65 -2.53
C PRO A 153 17.67 -26.09 -2.84
N GLY A 154 16.80 -27.08 -2.60
CA GLY A 154 17.08 -28.50 -2.86
C GLY A 154 17.66 -29.31 -1.69
N ALA A 155 17.78 -28.75 -0.49
CA ALA A 155 18.20 -29.54 0.68
C ALA A 155 17.08 -30.49 1.17
N ILE A 156 17.46 -31.71 1.55
CA ILE A 156 16.58 -32.70 2.17
C ILE A 156 16.54 -32.45 3.68
N GLN A 157 15.37 -32.39 4.31
CA GLN A 157 15.21 -32.24 5.78
C GLN A 157 14.13 -33.20 6.30
N THR A 158 13.94 -33.24 7.61
CA THR A 158 12.94 -34.09 8.27
C THR A 158 11.52 -33.54 8.07
N SER A 159 10.51 -34.42 8.10
CA SER A 159 9.10 -34.05 8.04
C SER A 159 8.60 -33.26 9.26
N GLU A 160 9.37 -33.27 10.35
CA GLU A 160 9.03 -32.58 11.60
C GLU A 160 9.78 -31.24 11.68
N ASN A 161 9.01 -30.15 11.75
CA ASN A 161 9.42 -28.76 12.01
C ASN A 161 10.43 -28.15 11.02
N LEU A 162 9.93 -27.60 9.91
CA LEU A 162 10.75 -26.86 8.95
C LEU A 162 11.08 -25.46 9.49
N ASN A 163 12.33 -25.23 9.85
CA ASN A 163 12.87 -23.92 10.20
C ASN A 163 13.59 -23.31 9.00
N ILE A 164 13.00 -22.26 8.40
CA ILE A 164 13.58 -21.52 7.28
C ILE A 164 14.19 -20.22 7.82
N LYS A 165 15.35 -19.85 7.31
CA LYS A 165 16.00 -18.57 7.55
C LYS A 165 16.24 -17.86 6.23
N LEU A 166 15.72 -16.65 6.10
CA LEU A 166 15.93 -15.78 4.94
C LEU A 166 16.88 -14.65 5.33
N LYS A 167 17.81 -14.30 4.44
CA LYS A 167 18.64 -13.09 4.55
C LYS A 167 18.18 -12.07 3.52
N LEU A 168 17.88 -10.86 3.97
CA LEU A 168 17.48 -9.74 3.14
C LEU A 168 18.67 -8.80 2.87
N ASP A 169 18.64 -8.10 1.74
CA ASP A 169 19.63 -7.06 1.40
C ASP A 169 19.61 -5.88 2.38
N LYS A 170 18.45 -5.61 2.99
CA LYS A 170 18.24 -4.67 4.09
C LYS A 170 17.12 -5.14 5.02
N SER A 171 17.07 -4.57 6.21
CA SER A 171 16.01 -4.87 7.19
C SER A 171 14.63 -4.47 6.67
N LEU A 172 13.60 -5.15 7.19
CA LEU A 172 12.21 -4.72 6.99
C LEU A 172 11.98 -3.40 7.72
N GLU A 173 11.16 -2.56 7.10
CA GLU A 173 10.65 -1.34 7.71
C GLU A 173 9.48 -1.67 8.66
N ASP A 174 9.12 -0.76 9.56
CA ASP A 174 8.19 -1.08 10.67
C ASP A 174 6.75 -1.37 10.17
N ASN A 175 6.39 -0.85 8.99
CA ASN A 175 5.13 -1.16 8.31
C ASN A 175 5.20 -2.40 7.40
N GLN A 176 6.33 -3.11 7.35
CA GLN A 176 6.53 -4.24 6.46
C GLN A 176 6.47 -5.56 7.23
N THR A 177 5.70 -6.50 6.71
CA THR A 177 5.62 -7.87 7.22
C THR A 177 5.85 -8.87 6.10
N ILE A 178 6.36 -10.06 6.43
CA ILE A 178 6.47 -11.15 5.46
C ILE A 178 5.18 -11.96 5.46
N VAL A 179 4.71 -12.29 4.27
CA VAL A 179 3.58 -13.20 4.04
C VAL A 179 4.04 -14.33 3.14
N LEU A 180 3.64 -15.55 3.49
CA LEU A 180 3.94 -16.75 2.72
C LEU A 180 2.70 -17.22 1.97
N ARG A 181 2.89 -17.76 0.77
CA ARG A 181 1.81 -18.37 -0.01
C ARG A 181 2.25 -19.71 -0.56
N SER A 182 1.45 -20.75 -0.31
CA SER A 182 1.64 -22.09 -0.84
C SER A 182 0.36 -22.92 -0.67
N GLN A 183 0.20 -23.96 -1.49
CA GLN A 183 -0.91 -24.92 -1.38
C GLN A 183 -0.95 -25.69 -0.05
N ILE A 184 0.19 -25.80 0.63
CA ILE A 184 0.26 -26.46 1.95
C ILE A 184 -0.18 -25.54 3.10
N LEU A 185 -0.20 -24.22 2.89
CA LEU A 185 -0.57 -23.24 3.90
C LEU A 185 -2.06 -22.97 3.77
N LYS A 186 -2.87 -23.76 4.49
CA LYS A 186 -4.33 -23.75 4.37
C LYS A 186 -4.99 -22.70 5.27
N THR A 187 -4.31 -22.27 6.33
CA THR A 187 -4.86 -21.36 7.34
C THR A 187 -3.83 -20.33 7.80
N ASP A 188 -4.28 -19.30 8.52
CA ASP A 188 -3.40 -18.27 9.08
C ASP A 188 -2.42 -18.81 10.16
N ASN A 189 -2.72 -19.99 10.74
CA ASN A 189 -1.88 -20.63 11.74
C ASN A 189 -0.84 -21.61 11.15
N SER A 190 -0.81 -21.75 9.82
CA SER A 190 0.07 -22.70 9.13
C SER A 190 1.58 -22.38 9.31
N TYR A 191 1.93 -21.16 9.72
CA TYR A 191 3.32 -20.76 9.96
C TYR A 191 3.46 -19.65 11.00
N SER A 192 4.67 -19.48 11.53
CA SER A 192 5.05 -18.32 12.36
C SER A 192 6.33 -17.68 11.83
N ILE A 193 6.45 -16.36 12.01
CA ILE A 193 7.60 -15.57 11.54
C ILE A 193 8.21 -14.78 12.69
N LYS A 194 9.53 -14.83 12.80
CA LYS A 194 10.34 -13.99 13.70
C LYS A 194 11.38 -13.22 12.88
N VAL A 195 11.37 -11.90 12.98
CA VAL A 195 12.32 -11.02 12.29
C VAL A 195 13.39 -10.53 13.26
N LEU A 196 14.66 -10.59 12.85
CA LEU A 196 15.80 -10.03 13.58
C LEU A 196 16.69 -9.29 12.57
N ASN A 197 16.61 -7.96 12.54
CA ASN A 197 17.28 -7.11 11.56
C ASN A 197 16.91 -7.50 10.11
N ASN A 198 17.88 -7.93 9.30
CA ASN A 198 17.69 -8.42 7.94
C ASN A 198 17.56 -9.95 7.85
N LEU A 199 17.37 -10.63 8.99
CA LEU A 199 17.14 -12.07 9.05
C LEU A 199 15.68 -12.36 9.39
N VAL A 200 15.05 -13.21 8.59
CA VAL A 200 13.67 -13.66 8.81
C VAL A 200 13.70 -15.16 9.10
N TYR A 201 13.19 -15.55 10.26
CA TYR A 201 13.04 -16.93 10.67
C TYR A 201 11.58 -17.34 10.50
N VAL A 202 11.33 -18.39 9.75
CA VAL A 202 10.00 -18.95 9.50
C VAL A 202 9.96 -20.33 10.10
N ASN A 203 8.90 -20.64 10.85
CA ASN A 203 8.58 -21.98 11.29
C ASN A 203 7.26 -22.39 10.65
N ILE A 204 7.25 -23.50 9.91
CA ILE A 204 6.04 -24.08 9.32
C ILE A 204 5.45 -25.07 10.33
N ASN A 205 4.20 -24.81 10.75
CA ASN A 205 3.50 -25.60 11.77
C ASN A 205 2.72 -26.79 11.17
N GLU A 206 2.57 -26.83 9.85
CA GLU A 206 1.88 -27.91 9.14
C GLU A 206 2.73 -29.18 9.10
N LYS A 207 2.10 -30.33 9.37
CA LYS A 207 2.76 -31.64 9.26
C LYS A 207 2.95 -31.98 7.78
N LEU A 208 4.19 -32.06 7.35
CA LEU A 208 4.53 -32.34 5.96
C LEU A 208 4.62 -33.85 5.72
N GLU A 209 4.05 -34.33 4.61
CA GLU A 209 4.19 -35.73 4.20
C GLU A 209 5.68 -36.04 3.90
N PRO A 210 6.23 -37.16 4.41
CA PRO A 210 7.57 -37.63 4.07
C PRO A 210 7.75 -37.91 2.56
N GLY A 211 8.95 -37.63 2.01
CA GLY A 211 9.32 -37.97 0.63
C GLY A 211 8.89 -37.00 -0.48
N LEU A 212 8.23 -35.87 -0.17
CA LEU A 212 7.65 -34.94 -1.16
C LEU A 212 8.42 -33.62 -1.31
N ASN A 213 8.22 -32.96 -2.47
CA ASN A 213 8.74 -31.63 -2.80
C ASN A 213 7.69 -30.52 -2.58
N TYR A 214 8.11 -29.38 -2.02
CA TYR A 214 7.25 -28.24 -1.70
C TYR A 214 7.83 -26.91 -2.21
N ASN A 215 6.96 -25.99 -2.66
CA ASN A 215 7.30 -24.62 -3.07
C ASN A 215 6.51 -23.60 -2.21
N ILE A 216 7.19 -22.58 -1.69
CA ILE A 216 6.60 -21.52 -0.87
C ILE A 216 7.02 -20.16 -1.42
N GLU A 217 6.05 -19.32 -1.81
CA GLU A 217 6.32 -17.95 -2.23
C GLU A 217 6.48 -17.02 -1.03
N VAL A 218 7.38 -16.03 -1.17
CA VAL A 218 7.66 -15.03 -0.15
C VAL A 218 7.28 -13.64 -0.66
N TRP A 219 6.40 -12.97 0.09
CA TRP A 219 5.85 -11.66 -0.22
C TRP A 219 6.13 -10.68 0.93
N VAL A 220 6.43 -9.42 0.60
CA VAL A 220 6.37 -8.31 1.55
C VAL A 220 4.96 -7.73 1.48
N LYS A 221 4.28 -7.71 2.62
CA LYS A 221 3.03 -7.00 2.84
C LYS A 221 3.34 -5.69 3.53
N GLU A 222 3.08 -4.59 2.83
CA GLU A 222 3.08 -3.26 3.44
C GLU A 222 1.72 -3.04 4.11
N GLY A 223 1.73 -2.80 5.41
CA GLY A 223 0.55 -2.43 6.17
C GLY A 223 0.17 -0.97 5.93
N ASP A 224 -1.13 -0.69 5.89
CA ASP A 224 -1.63 0.67 5.80
C ASP A 224 -1.25 1.48 7.03
N TYR A 225 -0.52 2.58 6.83
CA TYR A 225 -0.79 3.81 7.56
C TYR A 225 -1.15 4.85 6.53
N LEU A 226 -2.44 4.97 6.29
CA LEU A 226 -2.97 6.22 5.80
C LEU A 226 -3.71 6.88 6.96
N SER A 227 -3.72 8.20 6.95
CA SER A 227 -4.67 9.02 7.69
C SER A 227 -6.05 8.36 7.70
N GLU A 228 -6.88 8.69 8.68
CA GLU A 228 -8.28 8.23 8.80
C GLU A 228 -9.14 8.42 7.50
N GLU A 229 -8.57 9.02 6.45
CA GLU A 229 -9.17 9.34 5.16
C GLU A 229 -8.57 8.58 3.96
N SER A 230 -7.99 7.39 4.10
CA SER A 230 -7.84 6.52 2.90
C SER A 230 -8.26 5.08 3.12
N SER A 231 -9.57 4.88 2.94
CA SER A 231 -10.20 3.57 2.80
C SER A 231 -9.92 2.94 1.43
N SER A 232 -8.65 2.72 1.11
CA SER A 232 -8.27 1.62 0.21
C SER A 232 -7.23 0.81 0.93
N SER A 233 -7.68 -0.20 1.68
CA SER A 233 -6.80 -1.27 2.13
C SER A 233 -6.42 -2.15 0.96
N SER A 234 -5.58 -1.59 0.10
CA SER A 234 -4.73 -2.37 -0.79
C SER A 234 -3.46 -2.61 0.00
N ASN A 235 -3.46 -3.61 0.87
CA ASN A 235 -2.23 -4.19 1.40
C ASN A 235 -1.33 -4.51 0.19
N ARG A 236 -0.36 -3.64 -0.08
CA ARG A 236 0.50 -3.79 -1.25
C ARG A 236 1.38 -5.00 -1.00
N LEU A 237 1.17 -6.03 -1.81
CA LEU A 237 1.95 -7.26 -1.76
C LEU A 237 2.99 -7.22 -2.88
N VAL A 238 4.26 -7.24 -2.49
CA VAL A 238 5.37 -7.31 -3.44
C VAL A 238 6.07 -8.65 -3.26
N LYS A 239 6.07 -9.49 -4.31
CA LYS A 239 6.79 -10.78 -4.30
C LYS A 239 8.28 -10.50 -4.26
N ILE A 240 8.99 -11.08 -3.30
CA ILE A 240 10.43 -10.91 -3.13
C ILE A 240 11.24 -12.20 -3.35
N GLY A 241 10.57 -13.36 -3.44
CA GLY A 241 11.22 -14.62 -3.81
C GLY A 241 10.35 -15.86 -3.59
N GLN A 242 10.98 -17.03 -3.58
CA GLN A 242 10.37 -18.34 -3.31
C GLN A 242 11.38 -19.33 -2.70
N ILE A 243 10.88 -20.35 -2.00
CA ILE A 243 11.67 -21.39 -1.31
C ILE A 243 11.22 -22.77 -1.80
N ASN A 244 12.16 -23.68 -2.08
CA ASN A 244 11.91 -25.06 -2.52
C ASN A 244 12.55 -26.08 -1.55
N TYR A 245 11.84 -27.15 -1.18
CA TYR A 245 12.24 -28.09 -0.12
C TYR A 245 11.73 -29.54 -0.31
N GLN A 246 12.45 -30.56 0.20
CA GLN A 246 12.09 -32.00 0.18
C GLN A 246 12.15 -32.70 1.57
N THR A 247 11.12 -33.48 1.95
CA THR A 247 11.02 -34.21 3.24
C THR A 247 11.63 -35.63 3.24
N LYS A 248 12.12 -36.10 4.40
CA LYS A 248 12.72 -37.45 4.65
C LYS A 248 11.71 -38.49 5.18
N GLU A 249 11.85 -39.77 4.79
CA GLU A 249 11.05 -40.94 5.22
C GLU A 249 11.31 -41.41 6.69
N VAL A 250 10.33 -42.09 7.35
CA VAL A 250 10.37 -42.51 8.80
C VAL A 250 9.92 -43.98 9.03
N ASP A 251 10.47 -44.67 10.07
CA ASP A 251 10.20 -46.08 10.48
C ASP A 251 9.02 -46.25 11.46
N GLY A 252 8.12 -47.23 11.25
CA GLY A 252 7.00 -47.58 12.15
C GLY A 252 5.64 -47.76 11.45
N LEU A 253 4.58 -47.20 12.04
CA LEU A 253 3.25 -47.15 11.42
C LEU A 253 3.27 -46.14 10.27
N ILE A 254 3.19 -46.62 9.03
CA ILE A 254 3.20 -45.76 7.84
C ILE A 254 1.82 -45.11 7.63
N GLY A 255 0.73 -45.75 8.07
CA GLY A 255 -0.59 -45.15 7.96
C GLY A 255 -1.69 -45.94 8.65
N VAL A 256 -2.70 -45.22 9.11
CA VAL A 256 -3.98 -45.75 9.58
C VAL A 256 -5.08 -45.17 8.71
N THR A 257 -6.14 -45.93 8.46
CA THR A 257 -7.41 -45.43 7.94
C THR A 257 -8.52 -45.96 8.85
N PRO A 258 -9.62 -45.23 9.06
CA PRO A 258 -9.89 -43.88 8.58
C PRO A 258 -9.16 -42.79 9.40
N ASN A 259 -9.14 -41.56 8.88
CA ASN A 259 -8.53 -40.39 9.51
C ASN A 259 -9.50 -39.20 9.48
N GLY A 260 -9.36 -38.29 10.45
CA GLY A 260 -10.10 -37.04 10.50
C GLY A 260 -11.35 -37.10 11.39
N ASP A 261 -12.17 -36.06 11.30
CA ASP A 261 -13.20 -35.76 12.30
C ASP A 261 -14.65 -36.03 11.82
N SER A 262 -14.81 -36.49 10.57
CA SER A 262 -16.12 -36.79 9.94
C SER A 262 -16.13 -38.17 9.29
N VAL A 263 -15.54 -39.17 9.96
CA VAL A 263 -15.43 -40.54 9.45
C VAL A 263 -16.80 -41.21 9.34
N LYS A 264 -17.09 -41.85 8.21
CA LYS A 264 -18.37 -42.57 8.06
C LYS A 264 -18.41 -43.75 9.03
N VAL A 265 -19.56 -43.98 9.66
CA VAL A 265 -19.73 -45.06 10.67
C VAL A 265 -19.49 -46.48 10.13
N ASN A 266 -19.48 -46.62 8.80
CA ASN A 266 -19.21 -47.86 8.07
C ASN A 266 -17.84 -47.87 7.34
N GLU A 267 -16.96 -46.91 7.61
CA GLU A 267 -15.64 -46.83 6.97
C GLU A 267 -14.66 -47.88 7.50
N ARG A 268 -13.79 -48.46 6.66
CA ARG A 268 -12.94 -49.60 7.05
C ARG A 268 -11.73 -49.14 7.87
N ILE A 269 -11.46 -49.84 8.97
CA ILE A 269 -10.31 -49.56 9.83
C ILE A 269 -9.12 -50.42 9.40
N ARG A 270 -8.02 -49.80 8.93
CA ARG A 270 -6.81 -50.50 8.50
C ARG A 270 -5.56 -49.83 9.05
N LEU A 271 -4.57 -50.65 9.39
CA LEU A 271 -3.25 -50.20 9.84
C LEU A 271 -2.18 -50.75 8.90
N ARG A 272 -1.19 -49.93 8.57
CA ARG A 272 -0.06 -50.24 7.69
C ARG A 272 1.26 -49.94 8.37
N PHE A 273 2.20 -50.88 8.27
CA PHE A 273 3.50 -50.84 8.95
C PHE A 273 4.67 -50.83 7.96
N THR A 274 5.81 -50.27 8.36
CA THR A 274 7.07 -50.32 7.60
C THR A 274 7.64 -51.73 7.49
N ARG A 275 7.36 -52.55 8.51
CA ARG A 275 7.95 -53.86 8.71
C ARG A 275 6.90 -54.92 9.01
N ASP A 276 7.29 -56.17 8.85
CA ASP A 276 6.43 -57.32 9.12
C ASP A 276 6.15 -57.41 10.62
N VAL A 277 4.88 -57.43 11.02
CA VAL A 277 4.45 -57.40 12.42
C VAL A 277 4.10 -58.81 12.89
N ASP A 278 4.48 -59.15 14.13
CA ASP A 278 4.04 -60.39 14.76
C ASP A 278 2.54 -60.35 15.11
N PRO A 279 1.69 -61.25 14.56
CA PRO A 279 0.25 -61.21 14.77
C PRO A 279 -0.21 -61.32 16.23
N LYS A 280 0.47 -62.14 17.04
CA LYS A 280 0.10 -62.33 18.45
C LYS A 280 0.44 -61.09 19.28
N SER A 281 1.60 -60.50 19.03
CA SER A 281 2.03 -59.25 19.66
C SER A 281 1.06 -58.12 19.34
N PHE A 282 0.62 -58.00 18.08
CA PHE A 282 -0.37 -57.00 17.69
C PHE A 282 -1.67 -57.11 18.49
N GLU A 283 -2.27 -58.30 18.53
CA GLU A 283 -3.55 -58.52 19.24
C GLU A 283 -3.43 -58.25 20.75
N GLN A 284 -2.31 -58.60 21.37
CA GLN A 284 -2.06 -58.32 22.79
C GLN A 284 -1.86 -56.83 23.11
N LYS A 285 -1.37 -56.06 22.13
CA LYS A 285 -0.99 -54.66 22.31
C LYS A 285 -2.06 -53.67 21.85
N LEU A 286 -3.05 -54.13 21.08
CA LEU A 286 -4.16 -53.34 20.57
C LEU A 286 -5.19 -53.03 21.67
N VAL A 287 -5.47 -51.74 21.86
CA VAL A 287 -6.56 -51.23 22.69
C VAL A 287 -7.38 -50.26 21.85
N ILE A 288 -8.71 -50.42 21.84
CA ILE A 288 -9.63 -49.53 21.14
C ILE A 288 -10.61 -48.93 22.15
N SER A 289 -10.86 -47.62 22.07
CA SER A 289 -11.78 -46.91 22.95
C SER A 289 -12.59 -45.86 22.18
N PRO A 290 -13.93 -45.77 22.31
CA PRO A 290 -14.81 -46.72 23.00
C PRO A 290 -14.72 -48.14 22.44
N ASN A 291 -14.95 -49.14 23.28
CA ASN A 291 -14.89 -50.54 22.86
C ASN A 291 -16.10 -50.89 21.98
N PHE A 292 -15.89 -51.71 20.97
CA PHE A 292 -16.94 -52.30 20.12
C PHE A 292 -16.53 -53.72 19.73
N ASP A 293 -17.48 -54.54 19.30
CA ASP A 293 -17.18 -55.91 18.86
C ASP A 293 -16.40 -55.91 17.54
N TYR A 294 -15.18 -56.47 17.55
CA TYR A 294 -14.32 -56.58 16.38
C TYR A 294 -13.59 -57.93 16.27
N LYS A 295 -13.12 -58.22 15.05
CA LYS A 295 -12.17 -59.28 14.70
C LYS A 295 -11.00 -58.66 13.95
N VAL A 296 -9.81 -59.23 14.15
CA VAL A 296 -8.59 -58.80 13.43
C VAL A 296 -8.41 -59.69 12.21
N LYS A 297 -8.24 -59.08 11.03
CA LYS A 297 -7.91 -59.78 9.78
C LYS A 297 -6.59 -59.26 9.22
N TRP A 298 -5.60 -60.14 9.10
CA TRP A 298 -4.36 -59.84 8.42
C TRP A 298 -4.56 -59.90 6.90
N ILE A 299 -4.21 -58.81 6.20
CA ILE A 299 -4.22 -58.75 4.73
C ILE A 299 -2.85 -59.17 4.21
N THR A 300 -1.78 -58.65 4.83
CA THR A 300 -0.38 -59.05 4.63
C THR A 300 0.36 -58.95 5.97
N SER A 301 1.60 -59.42 6.07
CA SER A 301 2.45 -59.24 7.26
C SER A 301 2.64 -57.78 7.69
N LYS A 302 2.38 -56.81 6.80
CA LYS A 302 2.52 -55.35 7.08
C LYS A 302 1.19 -54.61 7.10
N GLN A 303 0.06 -55.31 6.94
CA GLN A 303 -1.24 -54.67 6.81
C GLN A 303 -2.34 -55.49 7.47
N VAL A 304 -3.08 -54.83 8.35
CA VAL A 304 -4.16 -55.43 9.14
C VAL A 304 -5.44 -54.61 9.00
N GLU A 305 -6.58 -55.29 8.99
CA GLU A 305 -7.93 -54.71 8.94
C GLU A 305 -8.71 -55.14 10.18
N ILE A 306 -9.31 -54.17 10.87
CA ILE A 306 -10.20 -54.39 12.02
C ILE A 306 -11.63 -54.50 11.47
N LEU A 307 -12.19 -55.70 11.54
CA LEU A 307 -13.54 -56.02 11.07
C LEU A 307 -14.52 -55.89 12.23
N ARG A 308 -15.50 -55.00 12.11
CA ARG A 308 -16.58 -54.80 13.10
C ARG A 308 -17.89 -55.47 12.64
N SER A 309 -18.73 -55.83 13.60
CA SER A 309 -20.05 -56.45 13.34
C SER A 309 -21.21 -55.46 13.24
N VAL A 310 -21.01 -54.21 13.70
CA VAL A 310 -22.00 -53.13 13.72
C VAL A 310 -21.39 -51.82 13.24
N ASN A 311 -22.22 -50.85 12.85
CA ASN A 311 -21.75 -49.49 12.60
C ASN A 311 -21.26 -48.84 13.90
N LEU A 312 -20.25 -47.98 13.78
CA LEU A 312 -19.80 -47.16 14.90
C LEU A 312 -20.88 -46.15 15.31
N GLU A 313 -20.83 -45.69 16.55
CA GLU A 313 -21.69 -44.59 17.01
C GLU A 313 -21.32 -43.29 16.27
N LYS A 314 -22.32 -42.46 15.96
CA LYS A 314 -22.11 -41.14 15.33
C LYS A 314 -21.61 -40.13 16.37
N ASP A 315 -20.87 -39.12 15.92
CA ASP A 315 -20.32 -38.04 16.77
C ASP A 315 -19.42 -38.53 17.92
N THR A 316 -18.74 -39.66 17.73
CA THR A 316 -17.94 -40.35 18.75
C THR A 316 -16.46 -40.37 18.38
N VAL A 317 -15.59 -39.99 19.31
CA VAL A 317 -14.13 -40.05 19.13
C VAL A 317 -13.65 -41.46 19.46
N TYR A 318 -13.06 -42.15 18.49
CA TYR A 318 -12.40 -43.44 18.66
C TYR A 318 -10.89 -43.28 18.69
N SER A 319 -10.26 -44.03 19.58
CA SER A 319 -8.81 -44.16 19.74
C SER A 319 -8.38 -45.58 19.48
N ILE A 320 -7.42 -45.77 18.58
CA ILE A 320 -6.70 -47.01 18.33
C ILE A 320 -5.31 -46.85 18.94
N HIS A 321 -5.06 -47.59 20.01
CA HIS A 321 -3.83 -47.50 20.78
C HIS A 321 -3.09 -48.84 20.71
N LEU A 322 -1.96 -48.85 20.02
CA LEU A 322 -1.00 -49.94 20.09
C LEU A 322 0.05 -49.59 21.14
N LYS A 323 0.06 -50.33 22.24
CA LYS A 323 1.04 -50.13 23.31
C LYS A 323 2.47 -50.40 22.81
N ASN A 324 3.45 -49.73 23.42
CA ASN A 324 4.86 -49.96 23.17
C ASN A 324 5.27 -51.44 23.30
N GLY A 325 6.37 -51.79 22.65
CA GLY A 325 6.84 -53.17 22.57
C GLY A 325 6.04 -54.03 21.60
N LEU A 326 5.45 -53.44 20.54
CA LEU A 326 4.90 -54.19 19.41
C LEU A 326 6.07 -54.87 18.69
N LEU A 327 6.06 -56.20 18.60
CA LEU A 327 7.13 -56.99 18.00
C LEU A 327 6.98 -57.07 16.48
N TYR A 328 8.10 -56.93 15.79
CA TYR A 328 8.23 -57.24 14.37
C TYR A 328 8.76 -58.66 14.17
N SER A 329 8.55 -59.22 12.97
CA SER A 329 9.02 -60.56 12.60
C SER A 329 10.55 -60.68 12.59
N ASP A 330 11.27 -59.55 12.56
CA ASP A 330 12.74 -59.48 12.69
C ASP A 330 13.23 -59.52 14.16
N GLY A 331 12.32 -59.63 15.13
CA GLY A 331 12.61 -59.72 16.56
C GLY A 331 12.81 -58.38 17.27
N THR A 332 12.77 -57.26 16.54
CA THR A 332 12.82 -55.92 17.14
C THR A 332 11.43 -55.43 17.55
N SER A 333 11.35 -54.31 18.27
CA SER A 333 10.07 -53.78 18.77
C SER A 333 9.93 -52.27 18.69
N THR A 334 8.69 -51.80 18.73
CA THR A 334 8.38 -50.37 18.86
C THR A 334 8.82 -49.85 20.24
N LYS A 335 9.49 -48.69 20.26
CA LYS A 335 10.01 -48.07 21.48
C LYS A 335 8.99 -47.17 22.20
N SER A 336 7.91 -46.82 21.52
CA SER A 336 6.85 -45.95 22.04
C SER A 336 5.50 -46.51 21.63
N ASP A 337 4.46 -46.04 22.32
CA ASP A 337 3.08 -46.29 21.93
C ASP A 337 2.81 -45.67 20.55
N LEU A 338 1.95 -46.33 19.79
CA LEU A 338 1.42 -45.81 18.53
C LEU A 338 -0.08 -45.56 18.76
N ILE A 339 -0.46 -44.28 18.80
CA ILE A 339 -1.83 -43.86 19.06
C ILE A 339 -2.36 -43.18 17.81
N HIS A 340 -3.55 -43.62 17.39
CA HIS A 340 -4.31 -42.99 16.31
C HIS A 340 -5.71 -42.65 16.83
N THR A 341 -6.21 -41.47 16.48
CA THR A 341 -7.57 -41.06 16.84
C THR A 341 -8.32 -40.58 15.60
N PHE A 342 -9.61 -40.87 15.58
CA PHE A 342 -10.53 -40.35 14.57
C PHE A 342 -11.90 -40.11 15.21
N LYS A 343 -12.69 -39.19 14.64
CA LYS A 343 -14.06 -38.94 15.09
C LYS A 343 -15.05 -39.36 14.03
N THR A 344 -16.10 -40.07 14.41
CA THR A 344 -17.19 -40.42 13.50
C THR A 344 -18.05 -39.21 13.20
N ILE A 345 -18.60 -39.22 11.99
CA ILE A 345 -19.46 -38.17 11.43
C ILE A 345 -20.58 -37.77 12.42
N GLY A 346 -20.68 -36.48 12.69
CA GLY A 346 -21.61 -35.89 13.64
C GLY A 346 -22.68 -35.03 12.96
N LYS A 347 -23.14 -33.99 13.66
CA LYS A 347 -24.10 -32.99 13.13
C LYS A 347 -23.46 -32.17 12.02
N VAL A 348 -24.20 -31.89 10.95
CA VAL A 348 -23.76 -31.01 9.85
C VAL A 348 -23.17 -29.71 10.43
N GLN A 349 -21.90 -29.47 10.13
CA GLN A 349 -21.20 -28.22 10.43
C GLN A 349 -20.80 -27.54 9.13
N VAL A 350 -20.66 -26.21 9.19
CA VAL A 350 -20.00 -25.44 8.14
C VAL A 350 -18.52 -25.35 8.48
N VAL A 351 -17.67 -25.90 7.61
CA VAL A 351 -16.21 -25.98 7.81
C VAL A 351 -15.45 -24.94 7.01
N ASP A 352 -16.07 -24.38 5.97
CA ASP A 352 -15.47 -23.30 5.19
C ASP A 352 -16.55 -22.40 4.58
N VAL A 353 -16.27 -21.10 4.50
CA VAL A 353 -17.18 -20.09 3.94
C VAL A 353 -16.42 -19.10 3.11
N PHE A 354 -17.07 -18.63 2.05
CA PHE A 354 -16.59 -17.49 1.29
C PHE A 354 -17.74 -16.57 0.93
N PRO A 355 -17.64 -15.25 1.15
CA PRO A 355 -16.56 -14.55 1.85
C PRO A 355 -16.45 -14.92 3.33
N LEU A 356 -15.27 -14.71 3.93
CA LEU A 356 -15.04 -14.94 5.37
C LEU A 356 -15.95 -14.04 6.23
N ASN A 357 -16.26 -14.50 7.43
CA ASN A 357 -17.09 -13.73 8.37
C ASN A 357 -16.46 -12.37 8.71
N GLN A 358 -17.29 -11.34 8.74
CA GLN A 358 -16.94 -9.94 8.97
C GLN A 358 -15.89 -9.38 8.00
N SER A 359 -15.69 -10.05 6.86
CA SER A 359 -14.72 -9.58 5.86
C SER A 359 -15.20 -8.28 5.19
N ALA A 360 -14.28 -7.32 5.05
CA ALA A 360 -14.56 -6.05 4.38
C ALA A 360 -13.99 -6.03 2.95
N ASN A 361 -14.36 -5.01 2.18
CA ASN A 361 -13.82 -4.71 0.85
C ASN A 361 -13.93 -5.85 -0.16
N GLN A 362 -15.00 -6.64 -0.07
CA GLN A 362 -15.23 -7.75 -0.98
C GLN A 362 -15.63 -7.29 -2.39
N PRO A 363 -15.23 -7.99 -3.46
CA PRO A 363 -15.62 -7.62 -4.84
C PRO A 363 -17.13 -7.68 -5.05
N VAL A 364 -17.73 -6.74 -5.77
CA VAL A 364 -19.17 -6.78 -6.07
C VAL A 364 -19.59 -7.93 -6.99
N LYS A 365 -18.66 -8.49 -7.76
CA LYS A 365 -18.86 -9.70 -8.58
C LYS A 365 -18.24 -10.90 -7.87
N LEU A 366 -18.77 -11.25 -6.70
CA LEU A 366 -18.35 -12.43 -5.96
C LEU A 366 -19.47 -13.47 -5.91
N LYS A 367 -19.06 -14.73 -5.75
CA LYS A 367 -19.95 -15.85 -5.46
C LYS A 367 -19.84 -16.17 -3.98
N ILE A 368 -20.92 -16.65 -3.38
CA ILE A 368 -20.94 -17.06 -1.98
C ILE A 368 -20.79 -18.58 -1.92
N LYS A 369 -19.94 -19.10 -1.05
CA LYS A 369 -19.72 -20.53 -0.85
C LYS A 369 -19.93 -20.89 0.61
N ILE A 370 -20.59 -22.03 0.82
CA ILE A 370 -20.73 -22.69 2.11
C ILE A 370 -20.31 -24.14 1.90
N LYS A 371 -19.26 -24.57 2.60
CA LYS A 371 -18.80 -25.95 2.59
C LYS A 371 -19.19 -26.62 3.90
N PHE A 372 -19.93 -27.71 3.77
CA PHE A 372 -20.29 -28.57 4.88
C PHE A 372 -19.17 -29.59 5.18
N ASP A 373 -19.09 -30.04 6.42
CA ASP A 373 -18.14 -31.08 6.85
C ASP A 373 -18.47 -32.47 6.25
N GLN A 374 -19.64 -32.61 5.64
CA GLN A 374 -20.19 -33.85 5.12
C GLN A 374 -21.17 -33.61 3.97
N GLU A 375 -21.54 -34.70 3.28
CA GLU A 375 -22.58 -34.70 2.26
C GLU A 375 -23.96 -34.39 2.87
N VAL A 376 -24.75 -33.54 2.20
CA VAL A 376 -26.07 -33.07 2.67
C VAL A 376 -27.13 -33.19 1.58
N ASP A 377 -28.40 -33.26 1.98
CA ASP A 377 -29.51 -33.12 1.03
C ASP A 377 -29.52 -31.71 0.45
N LYS A 378 -29.34 -31.62 -0.88
CA LYS A 378 -29.18 -30.34 -1.59
C LYS A 378 -30.40 -29.44 -1.44
N SER A 379 -31.60 -30.02 -1.52
CA SER A 379 -32.86 -29.27 -1.42
C SER A 379 -33.03 -28.64 -0.04
N SER A 380 -32.70 -29.38 1.02
CA SER A 380 -32.76 -28.88 2.41
C SER A 380 -31.79 -27.73 2.65
N ALA A 381 -30.57 -27.81 2.11
CA ALA A 381 -29.55 -26.77 2.23
C ALA A 381 -29.93 -25.51 1.44
N GLU A 382 -30.42 -25.65 0.20
CA GLU A 382 -30.90 -24.53 -0.61
C GLU A 382 -32.10 -23.82 0.02
N ASN A 383 -33.07 -24.57 0.55
CA ASN A 383 -34.24 -24.01 1.24
C ASN A 383 -33.87 -23.30 2.55
N SER A 384 -32.81 -23.77 3.22
CA SER A 384 -32.29 -23.16 4.45
C SER A 384 -31.37 -21.96 4.18
N PHE A 385 -30.87 -21.78 2.96
CA PHE A 385 -29.98 -20.67 2.61
C PHE A 385 -30.67 -19.31 2.69
N PHE A 386 -29.98 -18.31 3.23
CA PHE A 386 -30.43 -16.94 3.24
C PHE A 386 -29.31 -15.95 2.89
N ILE A 387 -29.73 -14.80 2.36
CA ILE A 387 -28.89 -13.61 2.19
C ILE A 387 -29.74 -12.36 2.41
N PHE A 388 -29.20 -11.38 3.14
CA PHE A 388 -29.80 -10.10 3.44
C PHE A 388 -28.80 -8.95 3.23
N PRO A 389 -29.14 -7.84 2.54
CA PRO A 389 -30.36 -7.62 1.76
C PRO A 389 -30.61 -8.72 0.72
N LYS A 390 -31.87 -8.92 0.33
CA LYS A 390 -32.24 -10.04 -0.55
C LYS A 390 -31.59 -9.87 -1.93
N VAL A 391 -30.91 -10.90 -2.39
CA VAL A 391 -30.27 -10.97 -3.71
C VAL A 391 -30.84 -12.17 -4.45
N ALA A 392 -31.25 -11.97 -5.70
CA ALA A 392 -31.62 -13.07 -6.60
C ALA A 392 -30.37 -13.77 -7.14
N GLY A 393 -30.41 -15.08 -7.26
CA GLY A 393 -29.26 -15.90 -7.61
C GLY A 393 -29.64 -17.34 -7.91
N LYS A 394 -28.63 -18.13 -8.29
CA LYS A 394 -28.77 -19.55 -8.58
C LYS A 394 -27.78 -20.35 -7.74
N PHE A 395 -28.15 -21.58 -7.41
CA PHE A 395 -27.28 -22.50 -6.68
C PHE A 395 -26.54 -23.42 -7.64
N VAL A 396 -25.28 -23.71 -7.31
CA VAL A 396 -24.43 -24.70 -7.95
C VAL A 396 -23.79 -25.53 -6.85
N TRP A 397 -23.68 -26.84 -7.07
CA TRP A 397 -23.09 -27.77 -6.12
C TRP A 397 -21.78 -28.34 -6.62
N TYR A 398 -20.83 -28.52 -5.69
CA TYR A 398 -19.58 -29.22 -5.91
C TYR A 398 -19.40 -30.30 -4.85
N GLU A 399 -18.93 -31.48 -5.26
CA GLU A 399 -18.53 -32.59 -4.37
C GLU A 399 -19.62 -33.00 -3.34
N ASP A 400 -20.89 -32.74 -3.66
CA ASP A 400 -22.09 -33.02 -2.85
C ASP A 400 -22.12 -32.44 -1.41
N ASN A 401 -21.11 -31.64 -1.03
CA ASN A 401 -21.02 -30.97 0.28
C ASN A 401 -20.74 -29.46 0.20
N THR A 402 -20.61 -28.90 -1.01
CA THR A 402 -20.30 -27.48 -1.19
C THR A 402 -21.39 -26.78 -2.00
N LEU A 403 -22.11 -25.88 -1.33
CA LEU A 403 -23.12 -25.01 -1.93
C LEU A 403 -22.46 -23.71 -2.39
N GLU A 404 -22.55 -23.38 -3.67
CA GLU A 404 -22.17 -22.09 -4.24
C GLU A 404 -23.41 -21.32 -4.71
N PHE A 405 -23.65 -20.15 -4.11
CA PHE A 405 -24.67 -19.21 -4.55
C PHE A 405 -24.06 -18.16 -5.49
N ILE A 406 -24.62 -18.06 -6.70
CA ILE A 406 -24.20 -17.13 -7.74
C ILE A 406 -25.27 -16.05 -7.89
N PRO A 407 -25.01 -14.80 -7.45
CA PRO A 407 -25.91 -13.68 -7.69
C PRO A 407 -26.18 -13.46 -9.20
N GLU A 408 -27.44 -13.19 -9.57
CA GLU A 408 -27.81 -12.90 -10.96
C GLU A 408 -27.29 -11.54 -11.45
N LYS A 409 -27.17 -10.60 -10.53
CA LYS A 409 -26.59 -9.27 -10.73
C LYS A 409 -25.41 -9.08 -9.79
N GLN A 410 -24.48 -8.21 -10.16
CA GLN A 410 -23.43 -7.82 -9.21
C GLN A 410 -24.05 -7.22 -7.95
N LEU A 411 -23.43 -7.49 -6.81
CA LEU A 411 -23.81 -6.93 -5.53
C LEU A 411 -23.64 -5.41 -5.52
N GLU A 412 -24.34 -4.74 -4.62
CA GLU A 412 -24.20 -3.30 -4.45
C GLU A 412 -22.84 -2.96 -3.84
N TYR A 413 -22.28 -1.80 -4.20
CA TYR A 413 -21.04 -1.30 -3.61
C TYR A 413 -21.28 -0.80 -2.18
N ARG A 414 -20.26 -0.91 -1.32
CA ARG A 414 -20.28 -0.45 0.08
C ARG A 414 -21.47 -1.01 0.91
N MET A 415 -22.01 -2.15 0.53
CA MET A 415 -23.17 -2.76 1.17
C MET A 415 -22.74 -3.89 2.11
N ASN A 416 -23.35 -3.95 3.29
CA ASN A 416 -23.20 -5.08 4.21
C ASN A 416 -24.20 -6.17 3.81
N TYR A 417 -23.71 -7.37 3.56
CA TYR A 417 -24.52 -8.56 3.35
C TYR A 417 -24.31 -9.54 4.50
N THR A 418 -25.41 -10.10 4.99
CA THR A 418 -25.42 -11.23 5.91
C THR A 418 -25.96 -12.44 5.16
N PHE A 419 -25.24 -13.55 5.17
CA PHE A 419 -25.63 -14.79 4.50
C PHE A 419 -25.40 -15.99 5.41
N GLY A 420 -26.03 -17.11 5.09
CA GLY A 420 -25.91 -18.31 5.91
C GLY A 420 -26.92 -19.38 5.55
N VAL A 421 -27.02 -20.37 6.43
CA VAL A 421 -28.05 -21.40 6.40
C VAL A 421 -28.72 -21.51 7.77
N LYS A 422 -30.04 -21.59 7.78
CA LYS A 422 -30.86 -21.82 8.98
C LYS A 422 -30.69 -23.26 9.49
N PRO A 423 -31.14 -23.56 10.74
CA PRO A 423 -31.24 -24.94 11.23
C PRO A 423 -32.07 -25.83 10.29
N GLY A 424 -31.80 -27.14 10.27
CA GLY A 424 -32.56 -28.12 9.50
C GLY A 424 -31.95 -28.53 8.16
N VAL A 425 -30.65 -28.36 7.97
CA VAL A 425 -29.92 -28.97 6.84
C VAL A 425 -29.78 -30.46 7.09
N ILE A 426 -30.38 -31.28 6.22
CA ILE A 426 -30.47 -32.73 6.39
C ILE A 426 -29.17 -33.39 5.95
N SER A 427 -28.62 -34.27 6.79
CA SER A 427 -27.41 -35.04 6.45
C SER A 427 -27.73 -36.30 5.65
N VAL A 428 -26.83 -36.68 4.73
CA VAL A 428 -26.92 -37.99 4.03
C VAL A 428 -26.40 -39.14 4.90
N HIS A 429 -25.45 -38.89 5.81
CA HIS A 429 -24.74 -39.94 6.56
C HIS A 429 -24.66 -39.70 8.07
N GLY A 430 -24.54 -38.44 8.50
CA GLY A 430 -24.42 -38.01 9.88
C GLY A 430 -25.76 -37.61 10.51
N LEU A 431 -25.76 -36.50 11.23
CA LEU A 431 -26.93 -35.94 11.91
C LEU A 431 -27.27 -34.57 11.32
N ASP A 432 -28.54 -34.18 11.34
CA ASP A 432 -29.01 -32.91 10.77
C ASP A 432 -28.44 -31.69 11.52
N SER A 433 -28.40 -30.53 10.85
CA SER A 433 -27.99 -29.29 11.50
C SER A 433 -29.07 -28.80 12.47
N GLU A 434 -28.66 -28.40 13.68
CA GLU A 434 -29.57 -27.86 14.70
C GLU A 434 -29.41 -26.35 14.92
N LYS A 435 -28.33 -25.76 14.39
CA LYS A 435 -27.98 -24.36 14.62
C LYS A 435 -27.96 -23.60 13.30
N GLU A 436 -28.23 -22.30 13.39
CA GLU A 436 -27.99 -21.37 12.29
C GLU A 436 -26.50 -21.13 12.13
N PHE A 437 -26.04 -21.14 10.89
CA PHE A 437 -24.70 -20.67 10.52
C PHE A 437 -24.86 -19.34 9.80
N SER A 438 -24.36 -18.26 10.39
CA SER A 438 -24.59 -16.88 9.93
C SER A 438 -23.27 -16.11 9.84
N TYR A 439 -23.06 -15.46 8.70
CA TYR A 439 -21.82 -14.78 8.34
C TYR A 439 -22.13 -13.44 7.70
N SER A 440 -21.29 -12.44 7.91
CA SER A 440 -21.42 -11.14 7.27
C SER A 440 -20.20 -10.77 6.45
N PHE A 441 -20.38 -9.95 5.42
CA PHE A 441 -19.29 -9.29 4.72
C PHE A 441 -19.74 -7.93 4.18
N ARG A 442 -18.78 -7.08 3.86
CA ARG A 442 -19.03 -5.78 3.23
C ARG A 442 -18.36 -5.72 1.87
N THR A 443 -19.12 -5.33 0.85
CA THR A 443 -18.56 -5.08 -0.49
C THR A 443 -17.70 -3.80 -0.50
N ARG A 444 -16.74 -3.75 -1.42
CA ARG A 444 -15.85 -2.59 -1.63
C ARG A 444 -16.62 -1.36 -2.10
N ASP A 445 -15.99 -0.19 -2.00
CA ASP A 445 -16.48 1.04 -2.64
C ASP A 445 -16.42 0.91 -4.17
N ASN A 446 -17.29 1.65 -4.88
CA ASN A 446 -17.12 1.83 -6.31
C ASN A 446 -15.87 2.67 -6.56
N LEU A 447 -15.01 2.20 -7.46
CA LEU A 447 -13.75 2.83 -7.79
C LEU A 447 -13.66 2.93 -9.31
N VAL A 448 -13.75 4.16 -9.81
CA VAL A 448 -13.56 4.45 -11.22
C VAL A 448 -12.21 5.14 -11.37
N VAL A 449 -11.36 4.61 -12.26
CA VAL A 449 -10.04 5.18 -12.59
C VAL A 449 -9.83 5.08 -14.09
N LEU A 450 -9.52 6.21 -14.70
CA LEU A 450 -9.15 6.37 -16.10
C LEU A 450 -7.63 6.26 -16.23
N ASN A 451 -7.19 5.56 -17.27
CA ASN A 451 -5.77 5.40 -17.57
C ASN A 451 -5.24 6.61 -18.35
N VAL A 452 -5.04 7.72 -17.66
CA VAL A 452 -4.41 8.94 -18.22
C VAL A 452 -2.95 8.98 -17.78
N PRO A 453 -2.00 9.27 -18.69
CA PRO A 453 -0.59 9.44 -18.32
C PRO A 453 -0.42 10.46 -17.18
N THR A 454 0.48 10.19 -16.24
CA THR A 454 0.63 10.97 -15.01
C THR A 454 2.08 11.10 -14.58
N CYS A 455 2.35 12.08 -13.72
CA CYS A 455 3.64 12.21 -13.05
C CYS A 455 3.87 11.02 -12.11
N SER A 456 4.89 10.23 -12.39
CA SER A 456 5.34 9.13 -11.55
C SER A 456 6.84 8.85 -11.77
N PRO A 457 7.50 8.08 -10.88
CA PRO A 457 8.89 7.68 -11.08
C PRO A 457 9.13 6.93 -12.41
N SER A 458 8.14 6.17 -12.90
CA SER A 458 8.21 5.46 -14.18
C SER A 458 7.80 6.33 -15.37
N SER A 459 7.25 7.52 -15.16
CA SER A 459 6.85 8.46 -16.21
C SER A 459 7.20 9.92 -15.84
N PRO A 460 8.49 10.22 -15.62
CA PRO A 460 8.92 11.54 -15.16
C PRO A 460 8.67 12.67 -16.17
N ALA A 461 8.42 12.34 -17.45
CA ALA A 461 8.12 13.33 -18.49
C ALA A 461 6.81 14.10 -18.25
N TYR A 462 5.93 13.62 -17.37
CA TYR A 462 4.71 14.30 -16.96
C TYR A 462 4.83 14.99 -15.60
N CYS A 463 5.99 14.88 -14.95
CA CYS A 463 6.31 15.61 -13.73
C CYS A 463 6.83 17.00 -14.08
N GLN A 464 6.20 18.01 -13.48
CA GLN A 464 6.68 19.37 -13.56
C GLN A 464 7.98 19.52 -12.74
N PRO A 465 9.06 20.06 -13.34
CA PRO A 465 10.31 20.30 -12.63
C PRO A 465 10.14 21.36 -11.53
N GLN A 466 10.83 21.16 -10.41
CA GLN A 466 10.77 22.04 -9.24
C GLN A 466 12.02 22.92 -9.04
N TYR A 467 13.07 22.68 -9.83
CA TYR A 467 14.28 23.49 -9.79
C TYR A 467 14.79 23.84 -11.19
N PRO A 468 14.83 25.15 -11.56
CA PRO A 468 14.17 26.26 -10.85
C PRO A 468 12.65 26.04 -10.77
N VAL A 469 11.98 26.73 -9.84
CA VAL A 469 10.51 26.64 -9.66
C VAL A 469 9.83 26.87 -11.01
N SER A 470 8.92 26.00 -11.41
CA SER A 470 8.15 26.16 -12.65
C SER A 470 6.72 26.62 -12.34
N PHE A 471 6.11 27.38 -13.26
CA PHE A 471 4.74 27.89 -13.16
C PHE A 471 3.82 27.27 -14.23
N SER A 472 4.15 26.04 -14.64
CA SER A 472 3.59 25.36 -15.81
C SER A 472 2.63 24.21 -15.47
N CYS A 473 2.10 24.13 -14.26
CA CYS A 473 1.21 23.04 -13.82
C CYS A 473 0.01 22.81 -14.76
N ASN A 474 -0.65 23.89 -15.21
CA ASN A 474 -1.78 23.80 -16.16
C ASN A 474 -1.33 23.27 -17.53
N VAL A 475 -0.09 23.58 -17.95
CA VAL A 475 0.50 23.11 -19.20
C VAL A 475 0.82 21.61 -19.11
N TYR A 476 1.35 21.15 -17.97
CA TYR A 476 1.57 19.72 -17.73
C TYR A 476 0.26 18.94 -17.60
N ALA A 477 -0.77 19.52 -16.98
CA ALA A 477 -2.10 18.91 -16.94
C ALA A 477 -2.69 18.76 -18.36
N LEU A 478 -2.54 19.79 -19.21
CA LEU A 478 -2.91 19.70 -20.63
C LEU A 478 -2.08 18.64 -21.38
N LYS A 479 -0.76 18.57 -21.12
CA LYS A 479 0.13 17.55 -21.70
C LYS A 479 -0.36 16.14 -21.38
N MET A 480 -0.83 15.87 -20.16
CA MET A 480 -1.34 14.56 -19.76
C MET A 480 -2.56 14.15 -20.60
N VAL A 481 -3.55 15.03 -20.77
CA VAL A 481 -4.76 14.73 -21.56
C VAL A 481 -4.50 14.70 -23.07
N LEU A 482 -3.55 15.50 -23.57
CA LEU A 482 -3.08 15.40 -24.95
C LEU A 482 -2.41 14.04 -25.22
N ALA A 483 -1.56 13.58 -24.31
CA ALA A 483 -0.92 12.27 -24.41
C ALA A 483 -1.94 11.12 -24.33
N TRP A 484 -2.99 11.26 -23.50
CA TRP A 484 -4.13 10.34 -23.49
C TRP A 484 -4.86 10.26 -24.83
N LYS A 485 -4.92 11.38 -25.58
CA LYS A 485 -5.42 11.42 -26.97
C LYS A 485 -4.38 11.07 -28.04
N GLY A 486 -3.19 10.61 -27.64
CA GLY A 486 -2.12 10.18 -28.56
C GLY A 486 -1.19 11.30 -29.04
N TYR A 487 -1.31 12.52 -28.51
CA TYR A 487 -0.44 13.65 -28.86
C TYR A 487 0.67 13.85 -27.82
N ASN A 488 1.92 13.63 -28.23
CA ASN A 488 3.08 13.83 -27.37
C ASN A 488 3.74 15.20 -27.63
N LEU A 489 3.43 16.20 -26.81
CA LEU A 489 3.99 17.55 -26.92
C LEU A 489 4.90 17.89 -25.73
N SER A 490 5.87 18.77 -26.00
CA SER A 490 6.69 19.36 -24.94
C SER A 490 5.93 20.52 -24.27
N PRO A 491 6.19 20.81 -22.98
CA PRO A 491 5.61 21.99 -22.33
C PRO A 491 5.93 23.31 -23.07
N ARG A 492 7.16 23.44 -23.59
CA ARG A 492 7.58 24.61 -24.38
C ARG A 492 6.78 24.79 -25.67
N SER A 493 6.55 23.70 -26.41
CA SER A 493 5.72 23.77 -27.62
C SER A 493 4.27 24.13 -27.29
N ILE A 494 3.73 23.59 -26.19
CA ILE A 494 2.39 23.98 -25.72
C ILE A 494 2.32 25.48 -25.39
N ILE A 495 3.28 26.01 -24.62
CA ILE A 495 3.33 27.45 -24.29
C ILE A 495 3.46 28.30 -25.56
N SER A 496 4.33 27.89 -26.50
CA SER A 496 4.50 28.58 -27.78
C SER A 496 3.20 28.63 -28.59
N GLU A 497 2.42 27.55 -28.60
CA GLU A 497 1.11 27.51 -29.29
C GLU A 497 0.03 28.32 -28.56
N MET A 498 0.09 28.40 -27.22
CA MET A 498 -0.80 29.28 -26.45
C MET A 498 -0.52 30.76 -26.74
N GLY A 499 0.74 31.10 -27.05
CA GLY A 499 1.28 32.45 -26.88
C GLY A 499 1.61 32.70 -25.40
N TYR A 500 2.51 33.66 -25.14
CA TYR A 500 2.89 34.03 -23.79
C TYR A 500 3.06 35.55 -23.62
N ASP A 501 2.93 36.03 -22.38
CA ASP A 501 3.18 37.42 -21.96
C ASP A 501 3.89 37.42 -20.61
N ASP A 502 5.16 37.84 -20.58
CA ASP A 502 6.01 37.86 -19.40
C ASP A 502 6.14 39.25 -18.76
N GLU A 503 5.33 40.23 -19.17
CA GLU A 503 5.41 41.58 -18.63
C GLU A 503 4.87 41.68 -17.19
N TYR A 504 5.69 42.23 -16.31
CA TYR A 504 5.41 42.42 -14.88
C TYR A 504 6.11 43.67 -14.34
N ASP A 505 5.32 44.61 -13.82
CA ASP A 505 5.79 45.88 -13.23
C ASP A 505 5.39 45.99 -11.75
N GLY A 506 5.37 44.85 -11.05
CA GLY A 506 4.76 44.72 -9.72
C GLY A 506 3.32 44.18 -9.77
N VAL A 507 2.72 44.15 -10.95
CA VAL A 507 1.50 43.43 -11.26
C VAL A 507 1.60 42.79 -12.65
N TRP A 508 0.95 41.66 -12.88
CA TRP A 508 0.90 41.03 -14.20
C TRP A 508 0.15 41.91 -15.22
N LYS A 509 0.55 41.85 -16.48
CA LYS A 509 -0.13 42.54 -17.59
C LYS A 509 -0.82 41.61 -18.59
N GLY A 510 -0.38 40.35 -18.67
CA GLY A 510 -1.01 39.35 -19.54
C GLY A 510 -2.38 38.89 -19.05
N ASN A 511 -3.22 38.39 -19.97
CA ASN A 511 -4.52 37.78 -19.65
C ASN A 511 -4.44 36.23 -19.76
N PRO A 512 -4.60 35.48 -18.66
CA PRO A 512 -4.47 34.03 -18.64
C PRO A 512 -5.61 33.31 -19.39
N ASN A 513 -6.71 33.99 -19.71
CA ASN A 513 -7.75 33.46 -20.60
C ASN A 513 -7.36 33.54 -22.09
N LYS A 514 -6.28 34.23 -22.44
CA LYS A 514 -5.85 34.41 -23.84
C LYS A 514 -4.53 33.71 -24.13
N VAL A 515 -3.56 33.89 -23.24
CA VAL A 515 -2.16 33.43 -23.37
C VAL A 515 -1.63 32.87 -22.05
N TYR A 516 -0.47 32.22 -22.09
CA TYR A 516 0.28 31.89 -20.88
C TYR A 516 0.90 33.16 -20.28
N VAL A 517 0.54 33.50 -19.05
CA VAL A 517 1.13 34.66 -18.35
C VAL A 517 2.41 34.20 -17.66
N GLY A 518 3.55 34.60 -18.21
CA GLY A 518 4.89 34.14 -17.84
C GLY A 518 5.81 33.98 -19.04
N ASN A 519 7.02 33.48 -18.78
CA ASN A 519 8.05 33.33 -19.79
C ASN A 519 7.85 32.08 -20.67
N ALA A 520 8.48 32.08 -21.84
CA ALA A 520 8.30 31.07 -22.90
C ALA A 520 8.62 29.63 -22.48
N ASP A 521 9.47 29.43 -21.47
CA ASP A 521 9.85 28.10 -20.98
C ASP A 521 9.10 27.65 -19.73
N GLY A 522 8.23 28.51 -19.19
CA GLY A 522 7.42 28.24 -18.01
C GLY A 522 8.21 28.14 -16.71
N SER A 523 9.46 28.63 -16.67
CA SER A 523 10.24 28.74 -15.43
C SER A 523 9.82 29.92 -14.56
N TRP A 524 8.98 30.81 -15.09
CA TRP A 524 8.48 31.97 -14.35
C TRP A 524 7.14 32.42 -14.91
N GLY A 525 6.21 32.84 -14.04
CA GLY A 525 4.88 33.28 -14.50
C GLY A 525 3.78 33.18 -13.46
N TYR A 526 2.57 33.42 -13.92
CA TYR A 526 1.32 33.13 -13.22
C TYR A 526 0.69 31.81 -13.69
N GLY A 527 0.81 31.48 -14.97
CA GLY A 527 0.17 30.31 -15.58
C GLY A 527 -0.88 30.69 -16.62
N VAL A 528 -1.86 29.81 -16.84
CA VAL A 528 -2.86 29.95 -17.91
C VAL A 528 -4.19 29.34 -17.47
N TYR A 529 -5.31 29.90 -17.94
CA TYR A 529 -6.66 29.40 -17.69
C TYR A 529 -7.13 28.45 -18.79
N TRP A 530 -8.42 28.10 -18.77
CA TRP A 530 -9.01 27.02 -19.55
C TRP A 530 -9.14 27.31 -21.05
N ASP A 531 -9.30 28.57 -21.46
CA ASP A 531 -9.59 28.94 -22.86
C ASP A 531 -8.40 28.63 -23.81
N PRO A 532 -7.13 28.93 -23.48
CA PRO A 532 -5.99 28.53 -24.31
C PRO A 532 -5.82 27.01 -24.39
N SER A 533 -6.08 26.30 -23.29
CA SER A 533 -6.05 24.83 -23.28
C SER A 533 -7.11 24.24 -24.20
N LYS A 534 -8.34 24.77 -24.16
CA LYS A 534 -9.41 24.38 -25.08
C LYS A 534 -9.03 24.65 -26.54
N ARG A 535 -8.48 25.84 -26.84
CA ARG A 535 -8.03 26.19 -28.21
C ARG A 535 -7.02 25.18 -28.77
N ILE A 536 -6.08 24.70 -27.94
CA ILE A 536 -5.07 23.70 -28.32
C ILE A 536 -5.69 22.32 -28.57
N LEU A 537 -6.72 21.94 -27.81
CA LEU A 537 -7.48 20.71 -28.05
C LEU A 537 -8.31 20.82 -29.34
N ASP A 538 -9.02 21.93 -29.51
CA ASP A 538 -9.90 22.20 -30.66
C ASP A 538 -9.08 22.24 -31.98
N SER A 539 -7.88 22.82 -31.98
CA SER A 539 -6.99 22.84 -33.15
C SER A 539 -6.52 21.45 -33.59
N ARG A 540 -6.71 20.43 -32.73
CA ARG A 540 -6.39 19.03 -32.98
C ARG A 540 -7.63 18.16 -33.19
N GLY A 541 -8.81 18.78 -33.32
CA GLY A 541 -10.08 18.06 -33.45
C GLY A 541 -10.49 17.30 -32.20
N ILE A 542 -9.89 17.58 -31.04
CA ILE A 542 -10.26 16.94 -29.77
C ILE A 542 -11.45 17.72 -29.19
N ARG A 543 -12.62 17.06 -29.14
CA ARG A 543 -13.82 17.65 -28.54
C ARG A 543 -13.59 17.90 -27.05
N SER A 544 -13.85 19.11 -26.60
CA SER A 544 -13.70 19.51 -25.20
C SER A 544 -14.74 20.55 -24.78
N GLU A 545 -15.08 20.59 -23.49
CA GLU A 545 -16.10 21.48 -22.92
C GLU A 545 -15.64 22.10 -21.61
N ILE A 546 -15.84 23.42 -21.47
CA ILE A 546 -15.56 24.15 -20.25
C ILE A 546 -16.85 24.21 -19.41
N VAL A 547 -16.80 23.73 -18.18
CA VAL A 547 -17.90 23.78 -17.22
C VAL A 547 -17.46 24.63 -16.03
N LYS A 548 -18.30 25.59 -15.62
CA LYS A 548 -18.04 26.50 -14.49
C LYS A 548 -19.10 26.33 -13.40
N ASN A 549 -18.79 26.74 -12.17
CA ASN A 549 -19.64 26.56 -10.98
C ASN A 549 -20.10 25.10 -10.82
N TRP A 550 -19.23 24.17 -11.18
CA TRP A 550 -19.62 22.77 -11.34
C TRP A 550 -19.72 22.05 -10.00
N SER A 551 -20.56 21.02 -9.93
CA SER A 551 -20.67 20.16 -8.76
C SER A 551 -19.69 18.99 -8.85
N ILE A 552 -19.23 18.50 -7.70
CA ILE A 552 -18.39 17.29 -7.66
C ILE A 552 -19.11 16.09 -8.26
N SER A 553 -20.42 15.96 -8.03
CA SER A 553 -21.20 14.88 -8.62
C SER A 553 -21.22 14.94 -10.16
N GLY A 554 -21.42 16.14 -10.73
CA GLY A 554 -21.34 16.33 -12.17
C GLY A 554 -19.96 15.97 -12.73
N LEU A 555 -18.90 16.34 -12.02
CA LEU A 555 -17.52 15.98 -12.37
C LEU A 555 -17.29 14.47 -12.29
N ALA A 556 -17.68 13.81 -11.21
CA ALA A 556 -17.55 12.36 -11.04
C ALA A 556 -18.33 11.59 -12.12
N LYS A 557 -19.50 12.08 -12.52
CA LYS A 557 -20.27 11.50 -13.63
C LYS A 557 -19.51 11.53 -14.95
N LYS A 558 -18.77 12.60 -15.27
CA LYS A 558 -17.91 12.63 -16.47
C LYS A 558 -16.75 11.65 -16.42
N ILE A 559 -16.17 11.47 -15.24
CA ILE A 559 -15.16 10.42 -15.03
C ILE A 559 -15.77 9.03 -15.25
N GLU A 560 -16.98 8.79 -14.74
CA GLU A 560 -17.73 7.53 -14.92
C GLU A 560 -18.07 7.26 -16.40
N GLU A 561 -18.36 8.31 -17.17
CA GLU A 561 -18.54 8.26 -18.62
C GLU A 561 -17.24 8.03 -19.41
N GLY A 562 -16.07 8.00 -18.75
CA GLY A 562 -14.78 7.74 -19.39
C GLY A 562 -13.97 8.99 -19.76
N PHE A 563 -14.41 10.18 -19.36
CA PHE A 563 -13.85 11.46 -19.81
C PHE A 563 -13.04 12.15 -18.70
N PRO A 564 -11.70 12.29 -18.84
CA PRO A 564 -10.90 13.00 -17.85
C PRO A 564 -11.19 14.51 -17.89
N VAL A 565 -10.95 15.17 -16.76
CA VAL A 565 -11.23 16.59 -16.58
C VAL A 565 -9.97 17.32 -16.16
N VAL A 566 -9.50 18.29 -16.96
CA VAL A 566 -8.47 19.24 -16.52
C VAL A 566 -9.11 20.27 -15.60
N ILE A 567 -8.53 20.53 -14.44
CA ILE A 567 -9.08 21.47 -13.45
C ILE A 567 -8.08 22.56 -13.08
N TRP A 568 -8.61 23.67 -12.57
CA TRP A 568 -7.85 24.78 -11.99
C TRP A 568 -8.26 24.96 -10.55
N ARG A 569 -7.28 24.97 -9.63
CA ARG A 569 -7.52 24.99 -8.18
C ARG A 569 -6.44 25.76 -7.44
N TYR A 570 -6.64 25.97 -6.15
CA TYR A 570 -5.57 26.31 -5.22
C TYR A 570 -4.73 25.06 -4.88
N ASN A 571 -3.40 25.16 -4.85
CA ASN A 571 -2.48 24.03 -4.59
C ASN A 571 -2.55 23.46 -3.15
N GLY A 572 -3.31 24.07 -2.25
CA GLY A 572 -3.42 23.64 -0.86
C GLY A 572 -2.16 23.84 -0.03
N THR A 573 -1.16 24.58 -0.54
CA THR A 573 0.20 24.62 0.00
C THR A 573 0.78 26.04 0.12
N SER A 574 0.58 26.91 -0.88
CA SER A 574 1.05 28.30 -0.84
C SER A 574 0.29 29.14 0.21
N LYS A 575 0.69 30.39 0.44
CA LYS A 575 -0.15 31.31 1.22
C LYS A 575 -1.45 31.58 0.46
N VAL A 576 -2.60 31.37 1.11
CA VAL A 576 -3.91 31.68 0.53
C VAL A 576 -4.00 33.18 0.24
N GLY A 577 -4.37 33.52 -0.99
CA GLY A 577 -4.61 34.90 -1.41
C GLY A 577 -5.46 34.94 -2.67
N LYS A 578 -6.44 35.85 -2.71
CA LYS A 578 -7.18 36.22 -3.92
C LYS A 578 -6.84 37.66 -4.25
N TYR A 579 -6.57 37.95 -5.51
CA TYR A 579 -6.22 39.28 -5.99
C TYR A 579 -6.70 39.46 -7.44
N THR A 580 -6.59 40.68 -7.96
CA THR A 580 -6.98 41.01 -9.32
C THR A 580 -5.93 41.88 -9.98
N TRP A 581 -5.87 41.87 -11.32
CA TRP A 581 -5.18 42.89 -12.10
C TRP A 581 -5.95 43.23 -13.35
N VAL A 582 -5.65 44.38 -13.96
CA VAL A 582 -6.17 44.77 -15.28
C VAL A 582 -5.13 44.39 -16.32
N ALA A 583 -5.50 43.52 -17.25
CA ALA A 583 -4.62 43.08 -18.33
C ALA A 583 -4.54 44.13 -19.46
N LYS A 584 -3.59 43.96 -20.40
CA LYS A 584 -3.38 44.87 -21.54
C LYS A 584 -4.61 45.06 -22.43
N ASP A 585 -5.49 44.05 -22.47
CA ASP A 585 -6.75 44.07 -23.20
C ASP A 585 -7.88 44.80 -22.43
N GLY A 586 -7.59 45.32 -21.23
CA GLY A 586 -8.55 46.02 -20.38
C GLY A 586 -9.42 45.10 -19.53
N GLU A 587 -9.30 43.77 -19.64
CA GLU A 587 -10.06 42.84 -18.83
C GLU A 587 -9.49 42.73 -17.41
N THR A 588 -10.36 42.72 -16.40
CA THR A 588 -9.97 42.43 -15.02
C THR A 588 -9.83 40.92 -14.82
N VAL A 589 -8.61 40.47 -14.54
CA VAL A 589 -8.29 39.09 -14.23
C VAL A 589 -8.49 38.85 -12.74
N LYS A 590 -9.32 37.86 -12.38
CA LYS A 590 -9.39 37.31 -11.02
C LYS A 590 -8.31 36.26 -10.86
N ALA A 591 -7.51 36.37 -9.80
CA ALA A 591 -6.37 35.51 -9.59
C ALA A 591 -6.25 35.05 -8.14
N ILE A 592 -5.50 33.97 -7.98
CA ILE A 592 -5.20 33.36 -6.69
C ILE A 592 -3.72 33.10 -6.53
N SER A 593 -3.22 33.20 -5.30
CA SER A 593 -1.89 32.72 -4.92
C SER A 593 -1.89 31.19 -4.88
N GLY A 594 -0.83 30.56 -5.38
CA GLY A 594 -0.76 29.10 -5.49
C GLY A 594 -1.74 28.52 -6.51
N GLN A 595 -1.99 29.25 -7.61
CA GLN A 595 -2.75 28.74 -8.74
C GLN A 595 -2.14 27.42 -9.23
N HIS A 596 -2.99 26.41 -9.43
CA HIS A 596 -2.55 25.07 -9.77
C HIS A 596 -3.48 24.35 -10.73
N GLY A 597 -2.88 23.52 -11.57
CA GLY A 597 -3.58 22.67 -12.52
C GLY A 597 -3.38 21.19 -12.21
N GLY A 598 -4.37 20.37 -12.58
CA GLY A 598 -4.28 18.92 -12.50
C GLY A 598 -5.35 18.25 -13.35
N VAL A 599 -5.30 16.92 -13.46
CA VAL A 599 -6.30 16.16 -14.22
C VAL A 599 -7.03 15.23 -13.28
N VAL A 600 -8.34 15.40 -13.15
CA VAL A 600 -9.17 14.42 -12.44
C VAL A 600 -9.37 13.22 -13.33
N THR A 601 -9.06 12.05 -12.80
CA THR A 601 -9.02 10.79 -13.54
C THR A 601 -9.74 9.66 -12.82
N GLY A 602 -10.29 9.89 -11.64
CA GLY A 602 -10.97 8.85 -10.89
C GLY A 602 -11.75 9.39 -9.71
N PHE A 603 -12.57 8.53 -9.12
CA PHE A 603 -13.28 8.81 -7.86
C PHE A 603 -13.58 7.51 -7.09
N ARG A 604 -13.87 7.65 -5.79
CA ARG A 604 -14.43 6.59 -4.93
C ARG A 604 -15.86 6.94 -4.54
N GLY A 605 -16.68 5.91 -4.33
CA GLY A 605 -18.11 6.08 -4.04
C GLY A 605 -18.96 6.10 -5.32
N SER A 606 -20.24 6.47 -5.22
CA SER A 606 -21.07 6.67 -6.42
C SER A 606 -20.75 8.03 -7.05
N SER A 607 -21.04 8.20 -8.34
CA SER A 607 -20.92 9.50 -9.01
C SER A 607 -21.91 10.54 -8.45
N GLU A 608 -22.99 10.09 -7.81
CA GLU A 608 -23.94 10.94 -7.09
C GLU A 608 -23.38 11.45 -5.76
N ASN A 609 -22.60 10.62 -5.06
CA ASN A 609 -22.00 10.96 -3.77
C ASN A 609 -20.56 10.44 -3.69
N PRO A 610 -19.63 11.04 -4.45
CA PRO A 610 -18.24 10.64 -4.44
C PRO A 610 -17.61 11.03 -3.11
N THR A 611 -16.90 10.11 -2.47
CA THR A 611 -16.23 10.36 -1.19
C THR A 611 -14.82 10.90 -1.39
N HIS A 612 -14.16 10.52 -2.49
CA HIS A 612 -12.81 10.96 -2.83
C HIS A 612 -12.66 11.15 -4.32
N ILE A 613 -11.77 12.06 -4.70
CA ILE A 613 -11.40 12.37 -6.08
C ILE A 613 -9.93 12.01 -6.31
N LEU A 614 -9.66 11.30 -7.39
CA LEU A 614 -8.31 10.98 -7.85
C LEU A 614 -7.84 12.06 -8.80
N LEU A 615 -6.74 12.71 -8.42
CA LEU A 615 -6.11 13.77 -9.20
C LEU A 615 -4.72 13.34 -9.64
N ASN A 616 -4.49 13.33 -10.95
CA ASN A 616 -3.15 13.34 -11.52
C ASN A 616 -2.59 14.76 -11.43
N ASP A 617 -1.76 14.99 -10.42
CA ASP A 617 -1.14 16.27 -10.16
C ASP A 617 0.27 16.31 -10.80
N PRO A 618 0.58 17.32 -11.62
CA PRO A 618 1.89 17.42 -12.28
C PRO A 618 3.03 17.65 -11.29
N TRP A 619 2.72 18.11 -10.08
CA TRP A 619 3.69 18.36 -9.04
C TRP A 619 3.69 17.25 -7.98
N PHE A 620 2.53 16.92 -7.41
CA PHE A 620 2.42 15.94 -6.34
C PHE A 620 2.34 14.48 -6.81
N GLY A 621 2.27 14.25 -8.13
CA GLY A 621 1.95 12.93 -8.68
C GLY A 621 0.47 12.61 -8.55
N THR A 622 0.11 11.33 -8.65
CA THR A 622 -1.29 10.91 -8.48
C THR A 622 -1.67 10.88 -7.00
N ILE A 623 -2.67 11.69 -6.63
CA ILE A 623 -3.15 11.86 -5.25
C ILE A 623 -4.65 11.63 -5.12
N TRP A 624 -5.07 11.03 -4.00
CA TRP A 624 -6.46 11.01 -3.56
C TRP A 624 -6.71 12.19 -2.64
N LEU A 625 -7.83 12.87 -2.85
CA LEU A 625 -8.34 13.92 -1.96
C LEU A 625 -9.75 13.54 -1.55
N ASP A 626 -10.11 13.69 -0.27
CA ASP A 626 -11.50 13.63 0.13
C ASP A 626 -12.30 14.70 -0.63
N ALA A 627 -13.57 14.41 -0.91
CA ALA A 627 -14.38 15.25 -1.77
C ALA A 627 -14.54 16.67 -1.20
N ILE A 628 -14.53 16.85 0.13
CA ILE A 628 -14.70 18.15 0.78
C ILE A 628 -13.45 19.01 0.57
N THR A 629 -12.27 18.47 0.85
CA THR A 629 -10.99 19.16 0.62
C THR A 629 -10.76 19.45 -0.86
N PHE A 630 -11.12 18.51 -1.74
CA PHE A 630 -11.09 18.74 -3.18
C PHE A 630 -11.98 19.92 -3.57
N ASP A 631 -13.24 19.96 -3.13
CA ASP A 631 -14.17 21.07 -3.43
C ASP A 631 -13.61 22.39 -2.93
N TYR A 632 -13.10 22.40 -1.70
CA TYR A 632 -12.55 23.59 -1.09
C TYR A 632 -11.44 24.19 -1.96
N TYR A 633 -10.47 23.39 -2.40
CA TYR A 633 -9.39 23.88 -3.28
C TYR A 633 -9.88 24.28 -4.67
N TRP A 634 -10.83 23.54 -5.23
CA TRP A 634 -11.39 23.79 -6.56
C TRP A 634 -12.28 25.05 -6.61
N SER A 635 -12.94 25.37 -5.50
CA SER A 635 -13.83 26.54 -5.36
C SER A 635 -13.14 27.90 -5.52
N PHE A 636 -11.80 27.94 -5.43
CA PHE A 636 -11.03 29.18 -5.54
C PHE A 636 -11.06 29.80 -6.93
N LEU A 637 -11.26 28.98 -7.96
CA LEU A 637 -11.40 29.39 -9.37
C LEU A 637 -12.72 28.87 -9.92
N ASP A 638 -13.82 29.19 -9.21
CA ASP A 638 -15.20 28.99 -9.64
C ASP A 638 -15.54 27.55 -10.06
N ARG A 639 -14.87 26.54 -9.47
CA ARG A 639 -15.06 25.12 -9.78
C ARG A 639 -15.04 24.84 -11.28
N VAL A 640 -14.05 25.41 -11.98
CA VAL A 640 -13.92 25.23 -13.43
C VAL A 640 -13.23 23.92 -13.77
N GLY A 641 -13.82 23.19 -14.72
CA GLY A 641 -13.24 22.01 -15.35
C GLY A 641 -13.31 22.10 -16.87
N LEU A 642 -12.32 21.54 -17.55
CA LEU A 642 -12.28 21.30 -18.98
C LEU A 642 -12.41 19.79 -19.21
N VAL A 643 -13.60 19.36 -19.59
CA VAL A 643 -13.92 17.96 -19.91
C VAL A 643 -13.33 17.64 -21.27
N VAL A 644 -12.57 16.54 -21.37
CA VAL A 644 -11.94 16.08 -22.60
C VAL A 644 -12.64 14.80 -23.07
N TYR A 645 -13.31 14.84 -24.23
CA TYR A 645 -14.11 13.75 -24.77
C TYR A 645 -13.28 12.77 -25.58
#